data_AF-A0A8H6KJC4-F1
#
_entry.id   AF-A0A8H6KJC4-F1
#
_cell.length_a   1.000
_cell.length_b   1.000
_cell.length_c   1.000
_cell.angle_alpha   90.00
_cell.angle_beta   90.00
_cell.angle_gamma   90.00
#
_symmetry.space_group_name_H-M   'P 1'
#
loop_
_entity.id
_entity.type
_entity.pdbx_description
1 polymer ?
#
loop_
_entity_poly.entity_id
_entity_poly.type
_entity_poly.pdbx_seq_one_letter_code
_entity_poly.pdbx_strand_id
1 'polypeptide(L)'
;MSVKTPSIRDLLQVTDDEENGLTFMKNVSIPLKESPLPIRANVYLPLSSDKSARYPVLVTYGPYGKDIPYAKFYPKSFDEVNPEQRSKYSAWETPDPVYWTSQGYAILRADERGLGQSPGLLDTMSRGTSECFFDVVEWAAEQPWSNGKVGLLGISYYAGSQWRVAARRPKGLAAIIPWEGMSDYYRDRCRHGGIYSNKFIGVWWNRQVLVNQYGRKDRSKLEFPPDGPGARGQEDTIEGDLPDDVLVANRQDQTKDNESNRFRDDEYYASKEYDLKDIEVPVLSVANWGGILLHLRGNVQGYLGAGSKLKYLRFITGRHDLPFYYPEEVELQKSFLDAFLKGEDRVGWSEPGKVAPVTLTLRKGNLGFNNAEKEKAYEKREESAWPIPRTKYTNFYLTPDLGLTAAGPSSDSKTVSYKALGSLEKPQFVSFTTKPFEQETEITGHLVAHLNVSVTPDNAGAEPDIDLFVTLRHIDPSGQEVFYTGTAGDPVPLVKGWLRVSNRKVHHEHPRHKSWLPHREYLSTDVQPVKAGEVYGVDVEIWPTNVVVDKGGKLVFEVGSGDTQGSGIFQHSSEADRPAAKFAGLNGIHFGQGLMSFSQHFSIANIPYGIASSAGHPKAVATRIGDLVVFLANLELECSNIRDLLSDDSVLSKYGIPISSVQVHLPLDIGGFTDFSCSKEHLLNASEAVMGQKSMPPAAPYLPIGYGGRPSSIVVSGTKIIRPYGQYRDGDKIGFGPTRALDYELEVACIIGKPTRLGERVSISDADEHIFGLVLLNDWSARDIQGFEMNPLGPMNGKSFGTTISPWVITLEALEPFATQPPPKDAPVQPYLLDKKEKSSYSIALQAEVLADGQATTVCKAQLSWMHWTFRDLVAQQTINGCNIDTGDVLATGTVSGGGDDEHGCLLEMTKGGKVGWKLSNGQDRTYLRDGDGVRISGYAGGGVGFGECVGFVDAARPF
;
A
#
# COMPACT_ATOMS: atom_id res chain seq x y z
N MET A 1 2.37 26.52 -33.56
CA MET A 1 2.15 26.69 -35.02
C MET A 1 0.80 27.36 -35.23
N SER A 2 0.63 28.20 -36.26
CA SER A 2 -0.68 28.80 -36.58
C SER A 2 -1.59 27.74 -37.23
N VAL A 3 -2.70 27.40 -36.58
CA VAL A 3 -3.73 26.51 -37.15
C VAL A 3 -4.30 27.15 -38.42
N LYS A 4 -4.37 26.39 -39.52
CA LYS A 4 -4.97 26.86 -40.78
C LYS A 4 -6.43 26.41 -40.85
N THR A 5 -7.35 27.33 -41.07
CA THR A 5 -8.78 27.03 -41.21
C THR A 5 -9.36 27.77 -42.42
N PRO A 6 -10.51 27.31 -42.97
CA PRO A 6 -11.28 28.16 -43.86
C PRO A 6 -11.85 29.37 -43.09
N SER A 7 -12.45 30.32 -43.80
CA SER A 7 -13.09 31.48 -43.17
C SER A 7 -14.27 31.05 -42.30
N ILE A 8 -14.21 31.41 -41.02
CA ILE A 8 -15.24 31.06 -40.03
C ILE A 8 -16.57 31.73 -40.40
N ARG A 9 -17.67 30.96 -40.35
CA ARG A 9 -19.02 31.44 -40.70
C ARG A 9 -19.94 31.43 -39.48
N ASP A 10 -20.65 32.50 -39.20
CA ASP A 10 -21.66 32.46 -38.13
C ASP A 10 -22.99 31.91 -38.68
N LEU A 11 -23.43 30.77 -38.17
CA LEU A 11 -24.54 29.98 -38.73
C LEU A 11 -25.46 29.43 -37.63
N LEU A 12 -25.77 30.28 -36.66
CA LEU A 12 -26.78 30.00 -35.65
C LEU A 12 -28.14 29.72 -36.32
N GLN A 13 -28.70 28.56 -36.03
CA GLN A 13 -30.07 28.20 -36.41
C GLN A 13 -30.88 28.00 -35.13
N VAL A 14 -32.04 28.63 -35.04
CA VAL A 14 -32.95 28.51 -33.89
C VAL A 14 -34.25 27.90 -34.37
N THR A 15 -34.65 26.80 -33.73
CA THR A 15 -35.88 26.07 -34.05
C THR A 15 -36.63 25.76 -32.77
N ASP A 16 -37.91 26.12 -32.70
CA ASP A 16 -38.80 25.66 -31.65
C ASP A 16 -39.36 24.29 -32.03
N ASP A 17 -39.09 23.28 -31.19
CA ASP A 17 -39.56 21.91 -31.36
C ASP A 17 -40.71 21.65 -30.39
N GLU A 18 -41.91 22.07 -30.79
CA GLU A 18 -43.13 21.96 -29.98
C GLU A 18 -43.44 20.50 -29.57
N GLU A 19 -43.07 19.52 -30.41
CA GLU A 19 -43.26 18.10 -30.13
C GLU A 19 -42.49 17.64 -28.88
N ASN A 20 -41.26 18.14 -28.72
CA ASN A 20 -40.37 17.76 -27.61
C ASN A 20 -40.29 18.83 -26.52
N GLY A 21 -41.06 19.92 -26.63
CA GLY A 21 -41.15 20.97 -25.63
C GLY A 21 -39.84 21.74 -25.41
N LEU A 22 -39.02 21.93 -26.45
CA LEU A 22 -37.75 22.64 -26.35
C LEU A 22 -37.48 23.61 -27.49
N THR A 23 -36.65 24.62 -27.24
CA THR A 23 -36.01 25.46 -28.27
C THR A 23 -34.60 24.93 -28.52
N PHE A 24 -34.29 24.62 -29.78
CA PHE A 24 -32.99 24.13 -30.22
C PHE A 24 -32.21 25.20 -30.97
N MET A 25 -31.06 25.59 -30.42
CA MET A 25 -30.09 26.51 -31.02
C MET A 25 -28.89 25.72 -31.53
N LYS A 26 -28.80 25.52 -32.85
CA LYS A 26 -27.73 24.75 -33.48
C LYS A 26 -26.57 25.67 -33.91
N ASN A 27 -25.33 25.18 -33.73
CA ASN A 27 -24.08 25.83 -34.17
C ASN A 27 -23.80 27.21 -33.55
N VAL A 28 -24.17 27.39 -32.29
CA VAL A 28 -23.79 28.56 -31.49
C VAL A 28 -22.27 28.73 -31.51
N SER A 29 -21.82 29.95 -31.81
CA SER A 29 -20.42 30.37 -31.81
C SER A 29 -20.02 30.87 -30.42
N ILE A 30 -19.26 30.07 -29.65
CA ILE A 30 -18.73 30.49 -28.35
C ILE A 30 -17.36 31.15 -28.57
N PRO A 31 -17.21 32.46 -28.26
CA PRO A 31 -15.91 33.12 -28.33
C PRO A 31 -14.99 32.59 -27.22
N LEU A 32 -13.71 32.45 -27.54
CA LEU A 32 -12.66 32.06 -26.60
C LEU A 32 -11.80 33.29 -26.25
N LYS A 33 -11.22 33.31 -25.06
CA LYS A 33 -10.39 34.45 -24.60
C LYS A 33 -9.01 34.47 -25.27
N GLU A 34 -8.41 33.29 -25.38
CA GLU A 34 -7.01 33.11 -25.85
C GLU A 34 -6.93 32.60 -27.30
N SER A 35 -8.07 32.48 -28.00
CA SER A 35 -8.13 31.96 -29.37
C SER A 35 -9.10 32.77 -30.23
N PRO A 36 -8.71 33.16 -31.46
CA PRO A 36 -9.63 33.81 -32.41
C PRO A 36 -10.63 32.82 -33.03
N LEU A 37 -10.43 31.52 -32.84
CA LEU A 37 -11.30 30.47 -33.34
C LEU A 37 -12.37 30.12 -32.29
N PRO A 38 -13.66 30.08 -32.66
CA PRO A 38 -14.74 29.78 -31.71
C PRO A 38 -14.85 28.28 -31.43
N ILE A 39 -15.54 27.95 -30.33
CA ILE A 39 -16.09 26.61 -30.11
C ILE A 39 -17.53 26.56 -30.61
N ARG A 40 -17.90 25.48 -31.30
CA ARG A 40 -19.27 25.23 -31.75
C ARG A 40 -20.05 24.43 -30.72
N ALA A 41 -21.22 24.94 -30.40
CA ALA A 41 -22.14 24.28 -29.49
C ALA A 41 -23.56 24.20 -30.04
N ASN A 42 -24.30 23.25 -29.48
CA ASN A 42 -25.73 23.11 -29.58
C ASN A 42 -26.32 23.45 -28.20
N VAL A 43 -27.32 24.31 -28.16
CA VAL A 43 -28.03 24.67 -26.91
C VAL A 43 -29.48 24.24 -27.02
N TYR A 44 -29.98 23.59 -25.98
CA TYR A 44 -31.36 23.13 -25.84
C TYR A 44 -31.96 23.81 -24.62
N LEU A 45 -33.04 24.56 -24.81
CA LEU A 45 -33.72 25.30 -23.76
C LEU A 45 -35.14 24.77 -23.58
N PRO A 46 -35.70 24.73 -22.36
CA PRO A 46 -37.11 24.47 -22.18
C PRO A 46 -37.95 25.47 -22.99
N LEU A 47 -38.95 24.98 -23.72
CA LEU A 47 -39.83 25.84 -24.51
C LEU A 47 -40.70 26.66 -23.55
N SER A 48 -40.52 27.98 -23.57
CA SER A 48 -41.19 28.90 -22.64
C SER A 48 -41.58 30.19 -23.34
N SER A 49 -42.78 30.68 -23.03
CA SER A 49 -43.22 32.02 -23.41
C SER A 49 -42.65 33.12 -22.52
N ASP A 50 -42.10 32.75 -21.34
CA ASP A 50 -41.48 33.66 -20.40
C ASP A 50 -39.99 33.90 -20.73
N LYS A 51 -39.70 35.06 -21.32
CA LYS A 51 -38.33 35.49 -21.65
C LYS A 51 -37.47 35.85 -20.43
N SER A 52 -38.07 35.95 -19.25
CA SER A 52 -37.37 36.17 -17.98
C SER A 52 -36.91 34.87 -17.31
N ALA A 53 -37.37 33.71 -17.81
CA ALA A 53 -36.95 32.42 -17.30
C ALA A 53 -35.42 32.25 -17.39
N ARG A 54 -34.84 31.67 -16.33
CA ARG A 54 -33.42 31.37 -16.21
C ARG A 54 -33.28 29.94 -15.74
N TYR A 55 -32.40 29.18 -16.38
CA TYR A 55 -32.24 27.76 -16.14
C TYR A 55 -30.82 27.45 -15.67
N PRO A 56 -30.65 26.48 -14.76
CA PRO A 56 -29.35 25.85 -14.58
C PRO A 56 -28.91 25.15 -15.87
N VAL A 57 -27.60 25.13 -16.13
CA VAL A 57 -27.06 24.64 -17.41
C VAL A 57 -26.25 23.36 -17.19
N LEU A 58 -26.54 22.30 -17.94
CA LEU A 58 -25.66 21.14 -18.03
C LEU A 58 -24.80 21.26 -19.27
N VAL A 59 -23.48 21.14 -19.09
CA VAL A 59 -22.50 21.28 -20.18
C VAL A 59 -21.80 19.96 -20.45
N THR A 60 -21.68 19.61 -21.73
CA THR A 60 -20.82 18.54 -22.25
C THR A 60 -19.88 19.10 -23.32
N TYR A 61 -18.60 18.74 -23.24
CA TYR A 61 -17.56 19.18 -24.17
C TYR A 61 -16.62 18.02 -24.47
N GLY A 62 -16.52 17.62 -25.74
CA GLY A 62 -15.76 16.42 -26.11
C GLY A 62 -15.77 16.09 -27.60
N PRO A 63 -15.21 14.92 -27.96
CA PRO A 63 -14.75 14.66 -29.32
C PRO A 63 -15.71 13.86 -30.20
N TYR A 64 -16.86 13.44 -29.66
CA TYR A 64 -17.74 12.48 -30.33
C TYR A 64 -18.75 13.09 -31.30
N GLY A 65 -18.74 14.41 -31.47
CA GLY A 65 -19.59 15.11 -32.42
C GLY A 65 -20.97 15.43 -31.83
N LYS A 66 -21.21 16.71 -31.55
CA LYS A 66 -22.44 17.22 -30.93
C LYS A 66 -23.70 16.94 -31.75
N ASP A 67 -23.55 16.77 -33.07
CA ASP A 67 -24.62 16.53 -34.04
C ASP A 67 -24.80 15.05 -34.40
N ILE A 68 -23.99 14.13 -33.85
CA ILE A 68 -24.09 12.72 -34.20
C ILE A 68 -25.18 12.04 -33.35
N PRO A 69 -26.26 11.52 -33.97
CA PRO A 69 -27.32 10.85 -33.21
C PRO A 69 -26.82 9.54 -32.60
N TYR A 70 -27.16 9.25 -31.35
CA TYR A 70 -26.80 8.00 -30.67
C TYR A 70 -27.29 6.78 -31.48
N ALA A 71 -28.52 6.82 -32.00
CA ALA A 71 -29.07 5.78 -32.86
C ALA A 71 -28.21 5.43 -34.09
N LYS A 72 -27.33 6.33 -34.53
CA LYS A 72 -26.34 6.09 -35.59
C LYS A 72 -24.97 5.75 -35.01
N PHE A 73 -24.57 6.43 -33.93
CA PHE A 73 -23.27 6.24 -33.29
C PHE A 73 -23.09 4.82 -32.74
N TYR A 74 -24.11 4.25 -32.08
CA TYR A 74 -24.10 2.84 -31.66
C TYR A 74 -25.54 2.27 -31.59
N PRO A 75 -26.10 1.81 -32.72
CA PRO A 75 -27.52 1.45 -32.82
C PRO A 75 -27.95 0.38 -31.81
N LYS A 76 -27.16 -0.68 -31.66
CA LYS A 76 -27.47 -1.79 -30.73
C LYS A 76 -27.62 -1.30 -29.30
N SER A 77 -26.71 -0.44 -28.83
CA SER A 77 -26.80 0.09 -27.48
C SER A 77 -27.96 1.08 -27.33
N PHE A 78 -28.18 1.94 -28.32
CA PHE A 78 -29.31 2.88 -28.31
C PHE A 78 -30.65 2.15 -28.13
N ASP A 79 -30.81 0.95 -28.70
CA ASP A 79 -32.01 0.13 -28.55
C ASP A 79 -32.26 -0.35 -27.10
N GLU A 80 -31.21 -0.44 -26.29
CA GLU A 80 -31.24 -0.86 -24.89
C GLU A 80 -31.35 0.32 -23.92
N VAL A 81 -31.17 1.56 -24.37
CA VAL A 81 -31.30 2.75 -23.53
C VAL A 81 -32.75 2.87 -23.05
N ASN A 82 -32.92 3.34 -21.82
CA ASN A 82 -34.24 3.66 -21.26
C ASN A 82 -35.04 4.56 -22.23
N PRO A 83 -36.27 4.18 -22.63
CA PRO A 83 -37.10 4.99 -23.53
C PRO A 83 -37.28 6.45 -23.10
N GLU A 84 -37.31 6.75 -21.80
CA GLU A 84 -37.43 8.14 -21.31
C GLU A 84 -36.16 8.98 -21.56
N GLN A 85 -35.02 8.32 -21.78
CA GLN A 85 -33.73 8.94 -22.10
C GLN A 85 -33.39 8.81 -23.59
N ARG A 86 -34.38 8.50 -24.43
CA ARG A 86 -34.22 8.34 -25.88
C ARG A 86 -35.04 9.36 -26.63
N SER A 87 -34.36 10.19 -27.41
CA SER A 87 -34.95 11.19 -28.29
C SER A 87 -34.15 11.29 -29.60
N LYS A 88 -34.65 12.09 -30.55
CA LYS A 88 -33.91 12.44 -31.77
C LYS A 88 -32.64 13.26 -31.49
N TYR A 89 -32.49 13.78 -30.27
CA TYR A 89 -31.34 14.60 -29.83
C TYR A 89 -30.35 13.85 -28.93
N SER A 90 -30.62 12.58 -28.59
CA SER A 90 -29.68 11.76 -27.80
C SER A 90 -28.35 11.62 -28.53
N ALA A 91 -27.24 11.80 -27.81
CA ALA A 91 -25.90 11.52 -28.30
C ALA A 91 -25.14 10.64 -27.32
N TRP A 92 -24.19 9.88 -27.86
CA TRP A 92 -23.36 8.94 -27.10
C TRP A 92 -22.75 9.60 -25.85
N GLU A 93 -22.93 8.95 -24.69
CA GLU A 93 -22.34 9.34 -23.39
C GLU A 93 -22.77 10.71 -22.82
N THR A 94 -23.85 11.30 -23.35
CA THR A 94 -24.38 12.60 -22.89
C THR A 94 -25.80 12.49 -22.32
N PRO A 95 -26.21 13.44 -21.44
CA PRO A 95 -27.60 13.55 -21.02
C PRO A 95 -28.54 13.81 -22.21
N ASP A 96 -29.73 13.22 -22.18
CA ASP A 96 -30.75 13.43 -23.21
C ASP A 96 -31.39 14.83 -23.10
N PRO A 97 -31.33 15.67 -24.16
CA PRO A 97 -31.83 17.03 -24.05
C PRO A 97 -33.34 17.15 -23.81
N VAL A 98 -34.16 16.22 -24.34
CA VAL A 98 -35.61 16.26 -24.17
C VAL A 98 -35.98 15.98 -22.72
N TYR A 99 -35.38 14.93 -22.14
CA TYR A 99 -35.61 14.63 -20.72
C TYR A 99 -35.18 15.81 -19.84
N TRP A 100 -33.92 16.26 -19.94
CA TRP A 100 -33.41 17.24 -18.97
C TRP A 100 -34.02 18.64 -19.13
N THR A 101 -34.42 19.05 -20.34
CA THR A 101 -35.20 20.29 -20.53
C THR A 101 -36.59 20.20 -19.92
N SER A 102 -37.26 19.03 -19.98
CA SER A 102 -38.51 18.79 -19.25
C SER A 102 -38.35 18.89 -17.72
N GLN A 103 -37.14 18.66 -17.21
CA GLN A 103 -36.78 18.83 -15.81
C GLN A 103 -36.32 20.26 -15.46
N GLY A 104 -36.44 21.21 -16.38
CA GLY A 104 -36.11 22.63 -16.16
C GLY A 104 -34.61 22.95 -16.24
N TYR A 105 -33.82 22.15 -16.96
CA TYR A 105 -32.42 22.45 -17.26
C TYR A 105 -32.24 22.96 -18.70
N ALA A 106 -31.28 23.86 -18.90
CA ALA A 106 -30.72 24.11 -20.23
C ALA A 106 -29.58 23.12 -20.48
N ILE A 107 -29.43 22.63 -21.71
CA ILE A 107 -28.34 21.72 -22.10
C ILE A 107 -27.46 22.39 -23.14
N LEU A 108 -26.16 22.39 -22.91
CA LEU A 108 -25.15 22.83 -23.87
C LEU A 108 -24.23 21.67 -24.21
N ARG A 109 -24.20 21.31 -25.50
CA ARG A 109 -23.34 20.26 -26.03
C ARG A 109 -22.37 20.86 -27.04
N ALA A 110 -21.09 20.83 -26.73
CA ALA A 110 -20.05 21.47 -27.51
C ALA A 110 -19.06 20.46 -28.09
N ASP A 111 -18.65 20.72 -29.34
CA ASP A 111 -17.56 19.99 -29.97
C ASP A 111 -16.23 20.52 -29.45
N GLU A 112 -15.34 19.60 -29.09
CA GLU A 112 -13.98 19.96 -28.74
C GLU A 112 -13.23 20.66 -29.88
N ARG A 113 -12.30 21.57 -29.55
CA ARG A 113 -11.45 22.26 -30.53
C ARG A 113 -10.85 21.28 -31.56
N GLY A 114 -10.91 21.64 -32.85
CA GLY A 114 -10.41 20.81 -33.95
C GLY A 114 -11.27 19.59 -34.30
N LEU A 115 -12.43 19.41 -33.68
CA LEU A 115 -13.37 18.30 -33.90
C LEU A 115 -14.75 18.81 -34.26
N GLY A 116 -15.54 17.96 -34.91
CA GLY A 116 -16.93 18.27 -35.19
C GLY A 116 -17.03 19.53 -36.05
N GLN A 117 -17.78 20.51 -35.58
CA GLN A 117 -17.87 21.82 -36.22
C GLN A 117 -16.92 22.87 -35.60
N SER A 118 -16.18 22.53 -34.55
CA SER A 118 -15.22 23.41 -33.88
C SER A 118 -13.87 23.45 -34.62
N PRO A 119 -13.47 24.59 -35.21
CA PRO A 119 -12.13 24.75 -35.76
C PRO A 119 -11.05 24.64 -34.66
N GLY A 120 -9.81 24.35 -35.04
CA GLY A 120 -8.68 24.33 -34.11
C GLY A 120 -7.69 23.19 -34.33
N LEU A 121 -6.78 23.04 -33.36
CA LEU A 121 -5.84 21.93 -33.28
C LEU A 121 -6.50 20.74 -32.59
N LEU A 122 -6.64 19.63 -33.30
CA LEU A 122 -7.08 18.34 -32.74
C LEU A 122 -5.97 17.81 -31.81
N ASP A 123 -6.17 17.94 -30.51
CA ASP A 123 -5.23 17.46 -29.48
C ASP A 123 -6.01 17.13 -28.21
N THR A 124 -6.61 15.93 -28.20
CA THR A 124 -7.57 15.56 -27.17
C THR A 124 -6.92 15.41 -25.81
N MET A 125 -7.64 15.78 -24.75
CA MET A 125 -7.16 15.82 -23.36
C MET A 125 -5.91 16.66 -23.12
N SER A 126 -5.66 17.63 -23.99
CA SER A 126 -4.56 18.58 -23.84
C SER A 126 -4.89 19.72 -22.87
N ARG A 127 -3.86 20.47 -22.49
CA ARG A 127 -4.04 21.75 -21.80
C ARG A 127 -4.98 22.68 -22.57
N GLY A 128 -4.79 22.78 -23.88
CA GLY A 128 -5.60 23.65 -24.73
C GLY A 128 -7.08 23.23 -24.80
N THR A 129 -7.37 21.94 -24.71
CA THR A 129 -8.73 21.41 -24.53
C THR A 129 -9.35 21.93 -23.23
N SER A 130 -8.63 21.85 -22.11
CA SER A 130 -9.12 22.33 -20.81
C SER A 130 -9.32 23.86 -20.76
N GLU A 131 -8.52 24.62 -21.51
CA GLU A 131 -8.64 26.08 -21.66
C GLU A 131 -9.91 26.47 -22.42
N CYS A 132 -10.18 25.78 -23.52
CA CYS A 132 -11.41 26.01 -24.27
C CYS A 132 -12.64 25.60 -23.44
N PHE A 133 -12.55 24.50 -22.69
CA PHE A 133 -13.67 24.05 -21.85
C PHE A 133 -13.95 25.04 -20.71
N PHE A 134 -12.90 25.63 -20.11
CA PHE A 134 -13.05 26.70 -19.11
C PHE A 134 -13.89 27.85 -19.66
N ASP A 135 -13.57 28.35 -20.85
CA ASP A 135 -14.32 29.45 -21.49
C ASP A 135 -15.76 29.04 -21.85
N VAL A 136 -15.98 27.80 -22.30
CA VAL A 136 -17.33 27.28 -22.58
C VAL A 136 -18.20 27.28 -21.33
N VAL A 137 -17.65 26.88 -20.17
CA VAL A 137 -18.38 26.88 -18.90
C VAL A 137 -18.74 28.30 -18.47
N GLU A 138 -17.78 29.24 -18.52
CA GLU A 138 -18.06 30.64 -18.13
C GLU A 138 -19.05 31.30 -19.08
N TRP A 139 -18.91 31.07 -20.39
CA TRP A 139 -19.86 31.58 -21.38
C TRP A 139 -21.27 31.05 -21.11
N ALA A 140 -21.43 29.77 -20.80
CA ALA A 140 -22.71 29.16 -20.48
C ALA A 140 -23.35 29.77 -19.22
N ALA A 141 -22.54 30.08 -18.20
CA ALA A 141 -23.00 30.72 -16.97
C ALA A 141 -23.49 32.16 -17.21
N GLU A 142 -22.94 32.87 -18.20
CA GLU A 142 -23.21 34.28 -18.44
C GLU A 142 -24.36 34.54 -19.45
N GLN A 143 -24.94 33.48 -20.02
CA GLN A 143 -26.01 33.65 -21.00
C GLN A 143 -27.31 34.20 -20.37
N PRO A 144 -28.10 35.00 -21.12
CA PRO A 144 -29.36 35.54 -20.61
C PRO A 144 -30.40 34.49 -20.23
N TRP A 145 -30.30 33.25 -20.65
CA TRP A 145 -31.20 32.16 -20.26
C TRP A 145 -30.63 31.30 -19.12
N SER A 146 -29.42 31.61 -18.64
CA SER A 146 -28.74 30.90 -17.56
C SER A 146 -29.06 31.51 -16.20
N ASN A 147 -29.19 30.68 -15.17
CA ASN A 147 -29.29 31.15 -13.78
C ASN A 147 -27.90 31.40 -13.14
N GLY A 148 -26.82 31.31 -13.92
CA GLY A 148 -25.44 31.48 -13.46
C GLY A 148 -24.79 30.22 -12.92
N LYS A 149 -25.51 29.09 -12.81
CA LYS A 149 -24.98 27.83 -12.29
C LYS A 149 -24.88 26.77 -13.38
N VAL A 150 -23.68 26.22 -13.53
CA VAL A 150 -23.34 25.19 -14.50
C VAL A 150 -23.01 23.89 -13.78
N GLY A 151 -23.56 22.78 -14.27
CA GLY A 151 -23.15 21.42 -13.88
C GLY A 151 -22.50 20.70 -15.04
N LEU A 152 -21.56 19.82 -14.73
CA LEU A 152 -20.98 18.91 -15.72
C LEU A 152 -21.49 17.49 -15.48
N LEU A 153 -21.97 16.85 -16.53
CA LEU A 153 -22.54 15.50 -16.49
C LEU A 153 -22.25 14.80 -17.81
N GLY A 154 -21.67 13.60 -17.74
CA GLY A 154 -21.38 12.78 -18.91
C GLY A 154 -20.50 11.59 -18.54
N ILE A 155 -20.30 10.70 -19.51
CA ILE A 155 -19.58 9.42 -19.32
C ILE A 155 -18.18 9.50 -19.95
N SER A 156 -17.24 8.63 -19.54
CA SER A 156 -15.93 8.40 -20.17
C SER A 156 -15.09 9.66 -20.41
N TYR A 157 -15.02 10.12 -21.65
CA TYR A 157 -14.27 11.31 -22.03
C TYR A 157 -14.91 12.55 -21.43
N TYR A 158 -16.25 12.65 -21.50
CA TYR A 158 -17.00 13.75 -20.90
C TYR A 158 -16.92 13.74 -19.38
N ALA A 159 -16.64 12.61 -18.74
CA ALA A 159 -16.34 12.53 -17.31
C ALA A 159 -14.89 12.93 -17.02
N GLY A 160 -13.93 12.42 -17.78
CA GLY A 160 -12.51 12.72 -17.61
C GLY A 160 -12.17 14.20 -17.86
N SER A 161 -12.89 14.88 -18.75
CA SER A 161 -12.70 16.31 -19.00
C SER A 161 -13.23 17.19 -17.85
N GLN A 162 -14.21 16.71 -17.07
CA GLN A 162 -14.74 17.43 -15.90
C GLN A 162 -13.67 17.62 -14.84
N TRP A 163 -12.91 16.56 -14.52
CA TRP A 163 -11.83 16.64 -13.54
C TRP A 163 -10.82 17.75 -13.88
N ARG A 164 -10.42 17.80 -15.16
CA ARG A 164 -9.46 18.80 -15.68
C ARG A 164 -10.00 20.21 -15.60
N VAL A 165 -11.21 20.45 -16.12
CA VAL A 165 -11.76 21.82 -16.16
C VAL A 165 -12.14 22.30 -14.76
N ALA A 166 -12.64 21.42 -13.89
CA ALA A 166 -13.01 21.78 -12.53
C ALA A 166 -11.80 22.20 -11.68
N ALA A 167 -10.63 21.58 -11.89
CA ALA A 167 -9.38 22.01 -11.26
C ALA A 167 -8.95 23.43 -11.69
N ARG A 168 -9.45 23.93 -12.83
CA ARG A 168 -9.21 25.31 -13.28
C ARG A 168 -10.18 26.33 -12.68
N ARG A 169 -11.19 25.89 -11.93
CA ARG A 169 -12.17 26.72 -11.21
C ARG A 169 -12.87 27.78 -12.09
N PRO A 170 -13.50 27.41 -13.23
CA PRO A 170 -14.27 28.37 -14.03
C PRO A 170 -15.43 28.98 -13.24
N LYS A 171 -15.66 30.27 -13.45
CA LYS A 171 -16.80 30.97 -12.85
C LYS A 171 -18.12 30.34 -13.29
N GLY A 172 -19.03 30.16 -12.33
CA GLY A 172 -20.36 29.59 -12.57
C GLY A 172 -20.42 28.06 -12.48
N LEU A 173 -19.29 27.34 -12.49
CA LEU A 173 -19.30 25.90 -12.22
C LEU A 173 -19.75 25.63 -10.78
N ALA A 174 -20.84 24.88 -10.63
CA ALA A 174 -21.52 24.65 -9.37
C ALA A 174 -21.47 23.20 -8.90
N ALA A 175 -21.30 22.23 -9.80
CA ALA A 175 -21.15 20.81 -9.45
C ALA A 175 -20.61 19.98 -10.63
N ILE A 176 -19.99 18.83 -10.34
CA ILE A 176 -19.57 17.86 -11.36
C ILE A 176 -20.05 16.44 -11.02
N ILE A 177 -20.43 15.67 -12.04
CA ILE A 177 -20.73 14.24 -11.97
C ILE A 177 -19.86 13.49 -12.98
N PRO A 178 -18.62 13.14 -12.62
CA PRO A 178 -17.77 12.30 -13.45
C PRO A 178 -18.26 10.85 -13.39
N TRP A 179 -19.03 10.43 -14.39
CA TRP A 179 -19.54 9.07 -14.49
C TRP A 179 -18.56 8.19 -15.29
N GLU A 180 -17.89 7.25 -14.63
CA GLU A 180 -16.85 6.42 -15.27
C GLU A 180 -15.82 7.25 -16.05
N GLY A 181 -15.00 8.07 -15.38
CA GLY A 181 -14.02 8.97 -16.02
C GLY A 181 -12.60 8.84 -15.45
N MET A 182 -11.59 8.81 -16.33
CA MET A 182 -10.18 8.84 -15.92
C MET A 182 -9.81 10.19 -15.29
N SER A 183 -9.15 10.15 -14.14
CA SER A 183 -8.60 11.36 -13.49
C SER A 183 -7.10 11.51 -13.75
N ASP A 184 -6.39 10.42 -14.02
CA ASP A 184 -4.98 10.40 -14.37
C ASP A 184 -4.82 9.95 -15.83
N TYR A 185 -4.45 10.87 -16.72
CA TYR A 185 -4.32 10.57 -18.15
C TYR A 185 -3.33 9.43 -18.42
N TYR A 186 -2.25 9.38 -17.65
CA TYR A 186 -1.19 8.41 -17.83
C TYR A 186 -1.60 7.07 -17.23
N ARG A 187 -1.89 7.01 -15.93
CA ARG A 187 -2.02 5.75 -15.18
C ARG A 187 -3.34 5.02 -15.36
N ASP A 188 -4.42 5.73 -15.70
CA ASP A 188 -5.75 5.12 -15.82
C ASP A 188 -6.06 4.67 -17.25
N ARG A 189 -5.33 5.21 -18.25
CA ARG A 189 -5.70 5.07 -19.66
C ARG A 189 -4.54 4.67 -20.56
N CYS A 190 -3.41 5.38 -20.47
CA CYS A 190 -2.35 5.23 -21.45
C CYS A 190 -1.36 4.13 -21.05
N ARG A 191 -0.98 4.09 -19.78
CA ARG A 191 0.05 3.18 -19.27
C ARG A 191 -0.33 2.59 -17.91
N HIS A 192 -0.74 1.32 -17.90
CA HIS A 192 -1.02 0.59 -16.67
C HIS A 192 0.30 0.03 -16.10
N GLY A 193 0.68 0.43 -14.89
CA GLY A 193 1.96 0.00 -14.31
C GLY A 193 3.20 0.44 -15.11
N GLY A 194 3.05 1.42 -16.01
CA GLY A 194 4.07 1.84 -16.98
C GLY A 194 4.08 1.10 -18.33
N ILE A 195 3.18 0.12 -18.52
CA ILE A 195 3.05 -0.69 -19.75
C ILE A 195 2.03 -0.05 -20.69
N TYR A 196 2.36 0.15 -21.98
CA TYR A 196 1.49 0.85 -22.93
C TYR A 196 0.20 0.08 -23.27
N SER A 197 -0.97 0.65 -22.95
CA SER A 197 -2.30 0.14 -23.32
C SER A 197 -2.71 0.65 -24.70
N ASN A 198 -2.19 0.02 -25.75
CA ASN A 198 -2.25 0.55 -27.12
C ASN A 198 -3.56 0.24 -27.85
N LYS A 199 -4.16 -0.93 -27.63
CA LYS A 199 -5.22 -1.44 -28.53
C LYS A 199 -6.51 -0.61 -28.44
N PHE A 200 -6.97 -0.30 -27.23
CA PHE A 200 -8.17 0.51 -27.02
C PHE A 200 -7.98 1.91 -27.59
N ILE A 201 -6.85 2.56 -27.29
CA ILE A 201 -6.53 3.91 -27.80
C ILE A 201 -6.58 3.93 -29.33
N GLY A 202 -6.00 2.92 -29.99
CA GLY A 202 -6.04 2.80 -31.44
C GLY A 202 -7.46 2.65 -32.00
N VAL A 203 -8.30 1.80 -31.39
CA VAL A 203 -9.70 1.59 -31.83
C VAL A 203 -10.53 2.85 -31.62
N TRP A 204 -10.45 3.44 -30.42
CA TRP A 204 -11.17 4.67 -30.05
C TRP A 204 -10.77 5.85 -30.94
N TRP A 205 -9.48 6.11 -31.10
CA TRP A 205 -8.95 7.22 -31.89
C TRP A 205 -9.44 7.14 -33.35
N ASN A 206 -9.28 5.98 -33.98
CA ASN A 206 -9.57 5.82 -35.40
C ASN A 206 -11.08 5.76 -35.70
N ARG A 207 -11.92 5.19 -34.82
CA ARG A 207 -13.36 5.05 -35.07
C ARG A 207 -14.20 6.24 -34.60
N GLN A 208 -13.72 7.01 -33.62
CA GLN A 208 -14.54 8.02 -32.94
C GLN A 208 -13.97 9.43 -33.04
N VAL A 209 -12.64 9.59 -33.01
CA VAL A 209 -12.00 10.92 -32.90
C VAL A 209 -11.48 11.42 -34.24
N LEU A 210 -10.54 10.69 -34.86
CA LEU A 210 -9.86 11.09 -36.09
C LEU A 210 -10.84 11.29 -37.26
N VAL A 211 -11.87 10.46 -37.32
CA VAL A 211 -12.92 10.51 -38.35
C VAL A 211 -13.88 11.69 -38.17
N ASN A 212 -13.88 12.30 -36.99
CA ASN A 212 -14.64 13.49 -36.63
C ASN A 212 -13.78 14.77 -36.70
N GLN A 213 -12.55 14.70 -37.23
CA GLN A 213 -11.66 15.86 -37.34
C GLN A 213 -12.29 16.97 -38.19
N TYR A 214 -12.22 18.21 -37.70
CA TYR A 214 -12.70 19.40 -38.40
C TYR A 214 -12.03 19.57 -39.76
N GLY A 215 -12.82 19.85 -40.79
CA GLY A 215 -12.36 20.02 -42.18
C GLY A 215 -12.08 18.70 -42.91
N ARG A 216 -12.32 17.54 -42.30
CA ARG A 216 -12.21 16.27 -43.01
C ARG A 216 -13.31 16.16 -44.08
N LYS A 217 -12.90 15.73 -45.28
CA LYS A 217 -13.78 15.47 -46.42
C LYS A 217 -14.72 14.29 -46.22
N ASP A 218 -15.92 14.39 -46.77
CA ASP A 218 -16.95 13.34 -46.86
C ASP A 218 -17.32 12.73 -45.50
N ARG A 219 -17.29 13.54 -44.44
CA ARG A 219 -17.66 13.13 -43.08
C ARG A 219 -19.09 12.59 -43.02
N SER A 220 -20.00 13.21 -43.77
CA SER A 220 -21.41 12.81 -43.86
C SER A 220 -21.65 11.45 -44.52
N LYS A 221 -20.65 10.94 -45.25
CA LYS A 221 -20.72 9.67 -45.98
C LYS A 221 -19.98 8.53 -45.28
N LEU A 222 -19.51 8.73 -44.04
CA LEU A 222 -18.80 7.69 -43.32
C LEU A 222 -19.73 6.53 -42.95
N GLU A 223 -19.32 5.33 -43.36
CA GLU A 223 -19.94 4.07 -42.97
C GLU A 223 -18.94 3.22 -42.16
N PHE A 224 -19.43 2.60 -41.08
CA PHE A 224 -18.68 1.66 -40.25
C PHE A 224 -19.57 0.48 -39.87
N PRO A 225 -19.02 -0.73 -39.69
CA PRO A 225 -19.78 -1.85 -39.14
C PRO A 225 -20.48 -1.45 -37.83
N PRO A 226 -21.77 -1.79 -37.64
CA PRO A 226 -22.55 -1.40 -36.45
C PRO A 226 -22.16 -2.18 -35.18
N ASP A 227 -21.02 -2.87 -35.20
CA ASP A 227 -20.51 -3.78 -34.18
C ASP A 227 -19.94 -3.09 -32.93
N GLY A 228 -19.97 -1.75 -32.89
CA GLY A 228 -19.45 -0.95 -31.80
C GLY A 228 -19.57 0.55 -32.10
N PRO A 229 -19.20 1.41 -31.13
CA PRO A 229 -19.27 2.86 -31.26
C PRO A 229 -18.44 3.39 -32.45
N GLY A 230 -18.92 4.46 -33.07
CA GLY A 230 -18.23 5.14 -34.16
C GLY A 230 -19.00 6.34 -34.69
N ALA A 231 -18.30 7.33 -35.25
CA ALA A 231 -18.83 8.63 -35.66
C ALA A 231 -19.71 8.59 -36.94
N ARG A 232 -20.69 7.67 -37.01
CA ARG A 232 -21.64 7.52 -38.12
C ARG A 232 -22.76 8.54 -38.05
N GLY A 233 -23.14 9.12 -39.19
CA GLY A 233 -24.26 10.07 -39.26
C GLY A 233 -23.90 11.49 -38.82
N GLN A 234 -22.60 11.82 -38.80
CA GLN A 234 -22.12 13.19 -38.66
C GLN A 234 -22.45 14.03 -39.91
N GLU A 235 -22.36 15.34 -39.77
CA GLU A 235 -22.49 16.28 -40.89
C GLU A 235 -21.12 16.63 -41.46
N ASP A 236 -21.09 17.10 -42.72
CA ASP A 236 -19.87 17.68 -43.28
C ASP A 236 -19.50 18.96 -42.53
N THR A 237 -18.20 19.30 -42.55
CA THR A 237 -17.72 20.51 -41.89
C THR A 237 -18.36 21.71 -42.56
N ILE A 238 -18.98 22.57 -41.76
CA ILE A 238 -19.72 23.72 -42.25
C ILE A 238 -18.81 24.55 -43.14
N GLU A 239 -17.64 24.98 -42.69
CA GLU A 239 -16.76 25.84 -43.49
C GLU A 239 -16.04 25.16 -44.66
N GLY A 240 -16.28 23.86 -44.88
CA GLY A 240 -15.74 23.09 -46.00
C GLY A 240 -14.48 22.29 -45.65
N ASP A 241 -14.00 21.57 -46.66
CA ASP A 241 -12.90 20.62 -46.52
C ASP A 241 -11.52 21.31 -46.48
N LEU A 242 -10.62 20.71 -45.71
CA LEU A 242 -9.21 21.08 -45.65
C LEU A 242 -8.36 20.08 -46.45
N PRO A 243 -7.27 20.55 -47.10
CA PRO A 243 -6.28 19.66 -47.70
C PRO A 243 -5.66 18.69 -46.67
N ASP A 244 -5.27 17.49 -47.11
CA ASP A 244 -4.76 16.43 -46.22
C ASP A 244 -3.51 16.84 -45.44
N ASP A 245 -2.59 17.59 -46.05
CA ASP A 245 -1.39 18.12 -45.39
C ASP A 245 -1.74 19.10 -44.27
N VAL A 246 -2.80 19.88 -44.44
CA VAL A 246 -3.34 20.78 -43.43
C VAL A 246 -4.02 20.00 -42.30
N LEU A 247 -4.78 18.96 -42.61
CA LEU A 247 -5.36 18.08 -41.59
C LEU A 247 -4.29 17.40 -40.73
N VAL A 248 -3.20 16.96 -41.34
CA VAL A 248 -2.05 16.39 -40.61
C VAL A 248 -1.37 17.46 -39.74
N ALA A 249 -1.18 18.68 -40.25
CA ALA A 249 -0.59 19.77 -39.48
C ALA A 249 -1.50 20.27 -38.34
N ASN A 250 -2.81 20.14 -38.47
CA ASN A 250 -3.82 20.53 -37.49
C ASN A 250 -4.19 19.41 -36.51
N ARG A 251 -3.33 18.40 -36.30
CA ARG A 251 -3.58 17.36 -35.29
C ARG A 251 -2.32 16.88 -34.58
N GLN A 252 -2.49 16.46 -33.33
CA GLN A 252 -1.58 15.58 -32.60
C GLN A 252 -2.18 14.16 -32.58
N ASP A 253 -1.39 13.17 -32.96
CA ASP A 253 -1.87 11.79 -33.16
C ASP A 253 -1.60 10.98 -31.90
N GLN A 254 -2.62 10.83 -31.06
CA GLN A 254 -2.48 10.11 -29.79
C GLN A 254 -1.95 8.69 -29.92
N THR A 255 -2.14 8.01 -31.07
CA THR A 255 -1.60 6.66 -31.25
C THR A 255 -0.08 6.67 -31.34
N LYS A 256 0.49 7.71 -31.94
CA LYS A 256 1.94 7.93 -32.07
C LYS A 256 2.52 8.58 -30.83
N ASP A 257 1.83 9.57 -30.28
CA ASP A 257 2.32 10.33 -29.13
C ASP A 257 2.42 9.46 -27.88
N ASN A 258 1.42 8.60 -27.61
CA ASN A 258 1.50 7.68 -26.46
C ASN A 258 2.51 6.54 -26.64
N GLU A 259 2.84 6.15 -27.88
CA GLU A 259 3.87 5.14 -28.13
C GLU A 259 5.28 5.73 -27.99
N SER A 260 5.47 6.96 -28.47
CA SER A 260 6.76 7.67 -28.46
C SER A 260 7.13 8.26 -27.10
N ASN A 261 6.14 8.65 -26.29
CA ASN A 261 6.34 9.16 -24.93
C ASN A 261 6.09 8.05 -23.91
N ARG A 262 7.02 7.86 -22.97
CA ARG A 262 7.06 6.75 -22.02
C ARG A 262 6.89 7.16 -20.58
N PHE A 263 7.29 8.37 -20.20
CA PHE A 263 7.37 8.80 -18.81
C PHE A 263 6.54 10.06 -18.56
N ARG A 264 6.10 10.28 -17.32
CA ARG A 264 5.22 11.41 -17.00
C ARG A 264 5.87 12.78 -17.13
N ASP A 265 7.19 12.83 -17.03
CA ASP A 265 8.02 14.01 -17.27
C ASP A 265 8.30 14.28 -18.75
N ASP A 266 7.91 13.38 -19.67
CA ASP A 266 7.90 13.71 -21.10
C ASP A 266 6.91 14.86 -21.35
N GLU A 267 7.32 15.84 -22.17
CA GLU A 267 6.55 17.08 -22.43
C GLU A 267 5.08 16.78 -22.81
N TYR A 268 4.85 15.71 -23.57
CA TYR A 268 3.52 15.27 -23.96
C TYR A 268 2.61 14.91 -22.77
N TYR A 269 3.12 14.20 -21.77
CA TYR A 269 2.33 13.83 -20.58
C TYR A 269 2.31 14.97 -19.55
N ALA A 270 3.45 15.59 -19.29
CA ALA A 270 3.59 16.68 -18.34
C ALA A 270 2.63 17.85 -18.65
N SER A 271 2.42 18.15 -19.93
CA SER A 271 1.49 19.20 -20.38
C SER A 271 0.00 18.91 -20.09
N LYS A 272 -0.37 17.67 -19.72
CA LYS A 272 -1.75 17.24 -19.44
C LYS A 272 -2.06 17.10 -17.96
N GLU A 273 -1.07 17.31 -17.09
CA GLU A 273 -1.19 17.18 -15.64
C GLU A 273 -1.91 18.38 -15.01
N TYR A 274 -2.62 18.11 -13.91
CA TYR A 274 -3.38 19.09 -13.12
C TYR A 274 -3.51 18.57 -11.69
N ASP A 275 -3.73 19.47 -10.72
CA ASP A 275 -3.92 19.06 -9.32
C ASP A 275 -5.39 18.83 -9.01
N LEU A 276 -5.75 17.60 -8.63
CA LEU A 276 -7.10 17.26 -8.20
C LEU A 276 -7.53 18.04 -6.96
N LYS A 277 -6.59 18.49 -6.11
CA LYS A 277 -6.89 19.29 -4.92
C LYS A 277 -7.52 20.64 -5.26
N ASP A 278 -7.36 21.12 -6.48
CA ASP A 278 -7.95 22.39 -6.89
C ASP A 278 -9.45 22.30 -7.19
N ILE A 279 -10.01 21.08 -7.27
CA ILE A 279 -11.44 20.86 -7.46
C ILE A 279 -12.17 21.11 -6.13
N GLU A 280 -12.84 22.25 -6.03
CA GLU A 280 -13.56 22.68 -4.80
C GLU A 280 -15.08 22.51 -4.88
N VAL A 281 -15.62 22.48 -6.11
CA VAL A 281 -17.06 22.30 -6.34
C VAL A 281 -17.53 20.92 -5.85
N PRO A 282 -18.79 20.76 -5.47
CA PRO A 282 -19.39 19.46 -5.18
C PRO A 282 -19.10 18.40 -6.25
N VAL A 283 -18.76 17.18 -5.81
CA VAL A 283 -18.38 16.06 -6.68
C VAL A 283 -19.24 14.83 -6.39
N LEU A 284 -19.88 14.28 -7.42
CA LEU A 284 -20.43 12.93 -7.39
C LEU A 284 -19.65 12.04 -8.36
N SER A 285 -18.66 11.30 -7.84
CA SER A 285 -17.85 10.36 -8.62
C SER A 285 -18.57 9.01 -8.69
N VAL A 286 -18.83 8.51 -9.90
CA VAL A 286 -19.49 7.21 -10.09
C VAL A 286 -18.51 6.24 -10.73
N ALA A 287 -18.08 5.24 -9.96
CA ALA A 287 -17.14 4.20 -10.35
C ALA A 287 -17.90 2.90 -10.67
N ASN A 288 -17.44 2.13 -11.66
CA ASN A 288 -18.04 0.85 -12.01
C ASN A 288 -17.07 -0.29 -11.73
N TRP A 289 -17.51 -1.30 -10.97
CA TRP A 289 -16.71 -2.47 -10.64
C TRP A 289 -16.25 -3.28 -11.85
N GLY A 290 -16.98 -3.20 -12.96
CA GLY A 290 -16.65 -3.80 -14.25
C GLY A 290 -15.59 -3.05 -15.05
N GLY A 291 -15.33 -1.77 -14.71
CA GLY A 291 -14.42 -0.88 -15.42
C GLY A 291 -12.94 -1.13 -15.12
N ILE A 292 -12.53 -2.39 -14.98
CA ILE A 292 -11.24 -2.85 -14.43
C ILE A 292 -10.01 -2.56 -15.31
N LEU A 293 -10.19 -1.87 -16.45
CA LEU A 293 -9.15 -1.62 -17.46
C LEU A 293 -9.10 -0.17 -17.96
N LEU A 294 -9.96 0.71 -17.44
CA LEU A 294 -9.98 2.12 -17.84
C LEU A 294 -10.39 3.05 -16.69
N HIS A 295 -11.68 3.13 -16.37
CA HIS A 295 -12.20 4.23 -15.55
C HIS A 295 -12.27 3.98 -14.05
N LEU A 296 -12.35 2.71 -13.60
CA LEU A 296 -12.55 2.37 -12.19
C LEU A 296 -11.50 3.04 -11.27
N ARG A 297 -10.22 2.93 -11.64
CA ARG A 297 -9.14 3.58 -10.90
C ARG A 297 -9.31 5.10 -10.88
N GLY A 298 -9.62 5.70 -12.02
CA GLY A 298 -9.73 7.15 -12.17
C GLY A 298 -10.83 7.78 -11.33
N ASN A 299 -12.00 7.15 -11.22
CA ASN A 299 -13.07 7.66 -10.35
C ASN A 299 -12.72 7.59 -8.86
N VAL A 300 -12.08 6.49 -8.43
CA VAL A 300 -11.66 6.30 -7.04
C VAL A 300 -10.54 7.28 -6.68
N GLN A 301 -9.52 7.41 -7.52
CA GLN A 301 -8.42 8.36 -7.30
C GLN A 301 -8.88 9.82 -7.43
N GLY A 302 -9.83 10.11 -8.33
CA GLY A 302 -10.45 11.42 -8.48
C GLY A 302 -11.19 11.84 -7.20
N TYR A 303 -12.00 10.95 -6.64
CA TYR A 303 -12.66 11.17 -5.35
C TYR A 303 -11.65 11.38 -4.20
N LEU A 304 -10.63 10.52 -4.11
CA LEU A 304 -9.60 10.64 -3.06
C LEU A 304 -8.82 11.96 -3.19
N GLY A 305 -8.47 12.35 -4.40
CA GLY A 305 -7.66 13.53 -4.70
C GLY A 305 -8.41 14.87 -4.70
N ALA A 306 -9.72 14.87 -4.96
CA ALA A 306 -10.51 16.10 -5.05
C ALA A 306 -10.49 16.89 -3.73
N GLY A 307 -10.22 18.20 -3.81
CA GLY A 307 -10.23 19.13 -2.67
C GLY A 307 -11.63 19.48 -2.14
N SER A 308 -12.68 19.03 -2.83
CA SER A 308 -14.07 19.30 -2.51
C SER A 308 -14.45 18.80 -1.11
N LYS A 309 -15.15 19.65 -0.37
CA LYS A 309 -15.71 19.33 0.95
C LYS A 309 -17.00 18.49 0.85
N LEU A 310 -17.67 18.54 -0.30
CA LEU A 310 -18.91 17.82 -0.58
C LEU A 310 -18.64 16.86 -1.74
N LYS A 311 -18.01 15.73 -1.41
CA LYS A 311 -17.65 14.70 -2.38
C LYS A 311 -18.23 13.35 -2.01
N TYR A 312 -18.73 12.67 -3.03
CA TYR A 312 -19.44 11.42 -2.92
C TYR A 312 -18.90 10.41 -3.95
N LEU A 313 -18.75 9.16 -3.52
CA LEU A 313 -18.34 8.04 -4.35
C LEU A 313 -19.47 7.02 -4.41
N ARG A 314 -19.86 6.61 -5.61
CA ARG A 314 -20.87 5.58 -5.84
C ARG A 314 -20.24 4.49 -6.67
N PHE A 315 -20.31 3.25 -6.18
CA PHE A 315 -19.91 2.09 -6.96
C PHE A 315 -21.14 1.43 -7.56
N ILE A 316 -21.11 1.20 -8.87
CA ILE A 316 -22.17 0.56 -9.65
C ILE A 316 -21.64 -0.69 -10.36
N THR A 317 -22.54 -1.42 -11.00
CA THR A 317 -22.26 -2.53 -11.92
C THR A 317 -23.02 -2.30 -13.23
N GLY A 318 -22.69 -3.10 -14.23
CA GLY A 318 -23.33 -3.06 -15.55
C GLY A 318 -22.36 -2.61 -16.64
N ARG A 319 -22.89 -2.52 -17.86
CA ARG A 319 -22.14 -1.99 -19.00
C ARG A 319 -21.74 -0.53 -18.77
N HIS A 320 -20.73 -0.06 -19.47
CA HIS A 320 -20.26 1.33 -19.32
C HIS A 320 -21.30 2.42 -19.65
N ASP A 321 -22.18 2.13 -20.60
CA ASP A 321 -23.06 3.12 -21.24
C ASP A 321 -24.49 3.12 -20.70
N LEU A 322 -25.02 1.98 -20.26
CA LEU A 322 -26.44 1.82 -19.91
C LEU A 322 -26.83 2.31 -18.51
N PRO A 323 -26.06 2.03 -17.43
CA PRO A 323 -26.41 2.43 -16.07
C PRO A 323 -26.63 3.93 -15.90
N PHE A 324 -25.92 4.75 -16.66
CA PHE A 324 -26.11 6.20 -16.68
C PHE A 324 -27.55 6.62 -17.01
N TYR A 325 -28.30 5.78 -17.74
CA TYR A 325 -29.67 6.04 -18.17
C TYR A 325 -30.73 5.24 -17.39
N TYR A 326 -30.34 4.44 -16.39
CA TYR A 326 -31.32 3.71 -15.56
C TYR A 326 -32.13 4.69 -14.71
N PRO A 327 -33.45 4.49 -14.54
CA PRO A 327 -34.31 5.43 -13.82
C PRO A 327 -33.77 5.87 -12.45
N GLU A 328 -33.30 4.91 -11.66
CA GLU A 328 -32.73 5.14 -10.33
C GLU A 328 -31.43 5.95 -10.36
N GLU A 329 -30.61 5.73 -11.38
CA GLU A 329 -29.32 6.39 -11.55
C GLU A 329 -29.49 7.81 -12.14
N VAL A 330 -30.48 8.02 -13.02
CA VAL A 330 -30.89 9.35 -13.48
C VAL A 330 -31.46 10.17 -12.33
N GLU A 331 -32.27 9.56 -11.46
CA GLU A 331 -32.80 10.23 -10.27
C GLU A 331 -31.68 10.58 -9.28
N LEU A 332 -30.66 9.72 -9.11
CA LEU A 332 -29.45 10.04 -8.35
C LEU A 332 -28.75 11.29 -8.92
N GLN A 333 -28.47 11.31 -10.22
CA GLN A 333 -27.84 12.45 -10.90
C GLN A 333 -28.66 13.73 -10.69
N LYS A 334 -29.97 13.65 -10.95
CA LYS A 334 -30.89 14.77 -10.85
C LYS A 334 -30.98 15.30 -9.41
N SER A 335 -31.04 14.42 -8.41
CA SER A 335 -31.11 14.83 -7.00
C SER A 335 -29.87 15.62 -6.56
N PHE A 336 -28.69 15.21 -7.02
CA PHE A 336 -27.45 15.90 -6.74
C PHE A 336 -27.40 17.25 -7.47
N LEU A 337 -27.76 17.29 -8.76
CA LEU A 337 -27.78 18.52 -9.55
C LEU A 337 -28.80 19.52 -9.02
N ASP A 338 -30.02 19.09 -8.68
CA ASP A 338 -31.06 19.97 -8.15
C ASP A 338 -30.60 20.69 -6.86
N ALA A 339 -29.90 19.97 -5.96
CA ALA A 339 -29.36 20.54 -4.73
C ALA A 339 -28.42 21.73 -5.00
N PHE A 340 -27.48 21.58 -5.94
CA PHE A 340 -26.44 22.60 -6.16
C PHE A 340 -26.82 23.64 -7.21
N LEU A 341 -27.55 23.24 -8.25
CA LEU A 341 -27.87 24.08 -9.40
C LEU A 341 -29.23 24.79 -9.28
N LYS A 342 -30.19 24.21 -8.53
CA LYS A 342 -31.48 24.86 -8.25
C LYS A 342 -31.64 25.31 -6.81
N GLY A 343 -30.85 24.75 -5.88
CA GLY A 343 -31.03 24.97 -4.44
C GLY A 343 -32.15 24.09 -3.85
N GLU A 344 -32.55 23.04 -4.57
CA GLU A 344 -33.63 22.12 -4.18
C GLU A 344 -33.02 20.84 -3.58
N ASP A 345 -32.48 20.95 -2.37
CA ASP A 345 -31.79 19.85 -1.72
C ASP A 345 -32.74 18.92 -0.93
N ARG A 346 -33.36 17.96 -1.64
CA ARG A 346 -34.32 17.02 -1.05
C ARG A 346 -33.71 15.89 -0.22
N VAL A 347 -32.42 15.59 -0.44
CA VAL A 347 -31.72 14.46 0.20
C VAL A 347 -30.77 14.96 1.31
N GLY A 348 -30.26 16.19 1.18
CA GLY A 348 -29.26 16.78 2.05
C GLY A 348 -27.83 16.68 1.50
N TRP A 349 -27.65 16.75 0.18
CA TRP A 349 -26.34 16.75 -0.47
C TRP A 349 -25.47 17.94 -0.05
N SER A 350 -26.08 19.08 0.27
CA SER A 350 -25.39 20.29 0.69
C SER A 350 -25.06 20.31 2.19
N GLU A 351 -25.57 19.34 2.96
CA GLU A 351 -25.37 19.22 4.40
C GLU A 351 -24.28 18.18 4.72
N PRO A 352 -23.10 18.59 5.25
CA PRO A 352 -22.03 17.65 5.59
C PRO A 352 -22.51 16.56 6.55
N GLY A 353 -22.27 15.29 6.17
CA GLY A 353 -22.63 14.12 6.98
C GLY A 353 -24.08 13.65 6.86
N LYS A 354 -24.94 14.38 6.13
CA LYS A 354 -26.34 13.99 5.92
C LYS A 354 -26.50 12.85 4.92
N VAL A 355 -25.70 12.87 3.85
CA VAL A 355 -25.62 11.80 2.86
C VAL A 355 -24.31 11.03 3.04
N ALA A 356 -24.37 9.70 2.98
CA ALA A 356 -23.19 8.86 3.06
C ALA A 356 -22.19 9.21 1.95
N PRO A 357 -20.91 9.49 2.28
CA PRO A 357 -19.90 9.85 1.30
C PRO A 357 -19.59 8.70 0.33
N VAL A 358 -19.87 7.45 0.71
CA VAL A 358 -19.60 6.28 -0.14
C VAL A 358 -20.80 5.34 -0.15
N THR A 359 -21.17 4.84 -1.33
CA THR A 359 -22.15 3.74 -1.49
C THR A 359 -21.53 2.65 -2.34
N LEU A 360 -21.51 1.43 -1.81
CA LEU A 360 -20.99 0.23 -2.45
C LEU A 360 -22.11 -0.56 -3.11
N THR A 361 -21.83 -1.20 -4.25
CA THR A 361 -22.62 -2.35 -4.74
C THR A 361 -21.88 -3.63 -4.35
N LEU A 362 -22.52 -4.50 -3.56
CA LEU A 362 -21.91 -5.72 -3.04
C LEU A 362 -22.11 -6.89 -4.03
N ARG A 363 -21.02 -7.29 -4.70
CA ARG A 363 -21.00 -8.39 -5.67
C ARG A 363 -20.99 -9.74 -4.96
N LYS A 364 -22.19 -10.21 -4.59
CA LYS A 364 -22.45 -11.50 -3.93
C LYS A 364 -23.13 -12.49 -4.90
N GLY A 365 -22.66 -13.74 -4.88
CA GLY A 365 -23.20 -14.82 -5.70
C GLY A 365 -22.83 -14.73 -7.18
N ASN A 366 -23.32 -15.71 -7.96
CA ASN A 366 -23.07 -15.84 -9.39
C ASN A 366 -24.33 -15.44 -10.18
N LEU A 367 -24.48 -14.15 -10.47
CA LEU A 367 -25.64 -13.61 -11.20
C LEU A 367 -25.47 -13.63 -12.72
N GLY A 368 -24.29 -14.05 -13.20
CA GLY A 368 -23.86 -13.89 -14.58
C GLY A 368 -23.38 -12.48 -14.89
N PHE A 369 -23.18 -12.20 -16.17
CA PHE A 369 -22.72 -10.92 -16.70
C PHE A 369 -23.67 -10.43 -17.80
N ASN A 370 -23.62 -9.13 -18.07
CA ASN A 370 -24.45 -8.42 -19.03
C ASN A 370 -25.95 -8.67 -18.85
N ASN A 371 -26.41 -8.70 -17.60
CA ASN A 371 -27.81 -8.92 -17.23
C ASN A 371 -28.24 -7.91 -16.17
N ALA A 372 -28.66 -6.73 -16.61
CA ALA A 372 -29.05 -5.62 -15.74
C ALA A 372 -30.15 -6.01 -14.73
N GLU A 373 -31.12 -6.84 -15.14
CA GLU A 373 -32.21 -7.25 -14.25
C GLU A 373 -31.71 -8.13 -13.10
N LYS A 374 -30.83 -9.10 -13.38
CA LYS A 374 -30.23 -9.92 -12.32
C LYS A 374 -29.30 -9.10 -11.43
N GLU A 375 -28.52 -8.19 -11.99
CA GLU A 375 -27.57 -7.36 -11.22
C GLU A 375 -28.25 -6.43 -10.20
N LYS A 376 -29.55 -6.12 -10.35
CA LYS A 376 -30.34 -5.42 -9.31
C LYS A 376 -30.40 -6.16 -7.97
N ALA A 377 -30.15 -7.48 -7.97
CA ALA A 377 -30.09 -8.26 -6.73
C ALA A 377 -28.83 -7.97 -5.90
N TYR A 378 -27.83 -7.28 -6.44
CA TYR A 378 -26.68 -6.84 -5.65
C TYR A 378 -27.11 -5.79 -4.63
N GLU A 379 -26.88 -6.09 -3.35
CA GLU A 379 -27.20 -5.18 -2.25
C GLU A 379 -26.32 -3.92 -2.30
N LYS A 380 -26.91 -2.78 -1.95
CA LYS A 380 -26.18 -1.52 -1.77
C LYS A 380 -25.84 -1.35 -0.29
N ARG A 381 -24.63 -0.86 0.01
CA ARG A 381 -24.22 -0.53 1.38
C ARG A 381 -23.57 0.84 1.47
N GLU A 382 -24.00 1.64 2.43
CA GLU A 382 -23.44 2.95 2.72
C GLU A 382 -22.21 2.84 3.64
N GLU A 383 -21.22 3.71 3.40
CA GLU A 383 -19.97 3.79 4.16
C GLU A 383 -19.60 5.24 4.46
N SER A 384 -18.96 5.45 5.61
CA SER A 384 -18.55 6.78 6.09
C SER A 384 -17.27 7.30 5.45
N ALA A 385 -16.48 6.47 4.77
CA ALA A 385 -15.28 6.87 4.06
C ALA A 385 -14.81 5.79 3.06
N TRP A 386 -13.96 6.20 2.12
CA TRP A 386 -13.14 5.31 1.30
C TRP A 386 -11.66 5.68 1.47
N PRO A 387 -10.76 4.71 1.74
CA PRO A 387 -11.05 3.31 2.06
C PRO A 387 -11.90 3.17 3.32
N ILE A 388 -12.54 2.01 3.48
CA ILE A 388 -13.42 1.74 4.62
C ILE A 388 -12.58 1.72 5.91
N PRO A 389 -12.90 2.53 6.95
CA PRO A 389 -12.04 2.65 8.14
C PRO A 389 -11.80 1.34 8.90
N ARG A 390 -12.76 0.41 8.83
CA ARG A 390 -12.69 -0.91 9.48
C ARG A 390 -12.05 -2.00 8.62
N THR A 391 -11.46 -1.66 7.46
CA THR A 391 -10.77 -2.64 6.61
C THR A 391 -9.58 -3.25 7.37
N LYS A 392 -9.55 -4.58 7.44
CA LYS A 392 -8.41 -5.35 7.95
C LYS A 392 -7.64 -5.91 6.76
N TYR A 393 -6.48 -5.33 6.47
CA TYR A 393 -5.59 -5.85 5.43
C TYR A 393 -5.00 -7.18 5.89
N THR A 394 -5.43 -8.26 5.23
CA THR A 394 -5.02 -9.63 5.56
C THR A 394 -4.10 -10.16 4.47
N ASN A 395 -2.91 -10.60 4.84
CA ASN A 395 -1.96 -11.17 3.90
C ASN A 395 -2.39 -12.57 3.47
N PHE A 396 -2.41 -12.79 2.16
CA PHE A 396 -2.45 -14.12 1.56
C PHE A 396 -1.11 -14.38 0.87
N TYR A 397 -0.41 -15.41 1.32
CA TYR A 397 0.90 -15.81 0.84
C TYR A 397 0.76 -16.80 -0.30
N LEU A 398 1.49 -16.54 -1.37
CA LEU A 398 1.67 -17.47 -2.48
C LEU A 398 2.60 -18.58 -1.99
N THR A 399 2.27 -19.84 -2.30
CA THR A 399 3.08 -20.99 -1.90
C THR A 399 3.69 -21.72 -3.09
N PRO A 400 4.83 -22.41 -2.93
CA PRO A 400 5.53 -23.06 -4.03
C PRO A 400 4.80 -24.26 -4.68
N ASP A 401 3.73 -24.73 -4.04
CA ASP A 401 2.78 -25.75 -4.50
C ASP A 401 1.52 -25.13 -5.14
N LEU A 402 1.58 -23.85 -5.52
CA LEU A 402 0.52 -23.11 -6.21
C LEU A 402 -0.72 -22.83 -5.34
N GLY A 403 -0.54 -22.76 -4.02
CA GLY A 403 -1.55 -22.33 -3.07
C GLY A 403 -1.51 -20.83 -2.79
N LEU A 404 -2.63 -20.31 -2.27
CA LEU A 404 -2.79 -18.95 -1.75
C LEU A 404 -3.39 -19.03 -0.34
N THR A 405 -2.63 -18.68 0.70
CA THR A 405 -3.00 -19.00 2.10
C THR A 405 -2.76 -17.87 3.07
N ALA A 406 -3.60 -17.74 4.10
CA ALA A 406 -3.38 -16.80 5.20
C ALA A 406 -2.46 -17.35 6.32
N ALA A 407 -2.03 -18.61 6.22
CA ALA A 407 -1.30 -19.33 7.28
C ALA A 407 0.17 -18.90 7.48
N GLY A 408 0.67 -17.95 6.70
CA GLY A 408 2.07 -17.52 6.71
C GLY A 408 2.84 -17.93 5.43
N PRO A 409 4.04 -17.36 5.22
CA PRO A 409 4.90 -17.73 4.09
C PRO A 409 5.44 -19.17 4.27
N SER A 410 5.69 -19.84 3.14
CA SER A 410 6.38 -21.14 3.16
C SER A 410 7.85 -20.97 3.60
N SER A 411 8.36 -21.92 4.38
CA SER A 411 9.79 -22.04 4.67
C SER A 411 10.61 -22.51 3.46
N ASP A 412 9.97 -23.15 2.49
CA ASP A 412 10.65 -23.77 1.36
C ASP A 412 11.13 -22.73 0.36
N SER A 413 12.44 -22.74 0.11
CA SER A 413 13.04 -21.93 -0.96
C SER A 413 12.82 -22.59 -2.31
N LYS A 414 12.04 -21.97 -3.19
CA LYS A 414 11.74 -22.50 -4.54
C LYS A 414 11.47 -21.36 -5.52
N THR A 415 11.63 -21.64 -6.81
CA THR A 415 11.23 -20.73 -7.89
C THR A 415 10.19 -21.42 -8.77
N VAL A 416 9.13 -20.69 -9.13
CA VAL A 416 8.17 -21.11 -10.16
C VAL A 416 8.34 -20.20 -11.36
N SER A 417 8.53 -20.78 -12.54
CA SER A 417 8.80 -20.03 -13.76
C SER A 417 7.65 -20.12 -14.76
N TYR A 418 7.46 -19.05 -15.54
CA TYR A 418 6.49 -18.97 -16.63
C TYR A 418 7.11 -18.20 -17.81
N LYS A 419 6.62 -18.46 -19.03
CA LYS A 419 7.18 -17.82 -20.23
C LYS A 419 6.78 -16.34 -20.29
N ALA A 420 7.71 -15.49 -20.69
CA ALA A 420 7.42 -14.08 -20.93
C ALA A 420 6.63 -13.87 -22.24
N LEU A 421 6.13 -12.65 -22.47
CA LEU A 421 5.39 -12.23 -23.67
C LEU A 421 4.13 -13.06 -23.98
N GLY A 422 3.26 -13.23 -22.98
CA GLY A 422 1.92 -13.77 -23.20
C GLY A 422 1.02 -12.84 -24.03
N SER A 423 -0.01 -13.41 -24.65
CA SER A 423 -1.11 -12.68 -25.30
C SER A 423 -2.45 -13.31 -24.94
N LEU A 424 -3.57 -12.66 -25.29
CA LEU A 424 -4.91 -13.24 -25.08
C LEU A 424 -5.09 -14.60 -25.76
N GLU A 425 -4.51 -14.79 -26.95
CA GLU A 425 -4.60 -16.04 -27.72
C GLU A 425 -3.66 -17.12 -27.19
N LYS A 426 -2.56 -16.72 -26.55
CA LYS A 426 -1.53 -17.61 -25.99
C LYS A 426 -1.09 -17.11 -24.61
N PRO A 427 -1.99 -17.16 -23.61
CA PRO A 427 -1.70 -16.56 -22.31
C PRO A 427 -0.58 -17.35 -21.62
N GLN A 428 0.30 -16.64 -20.91
CA GLN A 428 1.39 -17.22 -20.14
C GLN A 428 1.28 -16.70 -18.72
N PHE A 429 0.95 -17.58 -17.78
CA PHE A 429 0.78 -17.24 -16.37
C PHE A 429 0.95 -18.48 -15.49
N VAL A 430 1.05 -18.22 -14.20
CA VAL A 430 0.91 -19.20 -13.12
C VAL A 430 -0.24 -18.76 -12.21
N SER A 431 -1.03 -19.73 -11.72
CA SER A 431 -2.19 -19.50 -10.87
C SER A 431 -1.97 -20.04 -9.46
N PHE A 432 -2.34 -19.26 -8.46
CA PHE A 432 -2.30 -19.61 -7.04
C PHE A 432 -3.74 -19.63 -6.50
N THR A 433 -4.14 -20.72 -5.84
CA THR A 433 -5.55 -20.92 -5.46
C THR A 433 -5.72 -21.03 -3.96
N THR A 434 -6.74 -20.37 -3.41
CA THR A 434 -7.08 -20.54 -1.99
C THR A 434 -7.69 -21.90 -1.72
N LYS A 435 -7.62 -22.37 -0.47
CA LYS A 435 -8.59 -23.35 0.01
C LYS A 435 -10.02 -22.77 -0.11
N PRO A 436 -11.07 -23.61 -0.20
CA PRO A 436 -12.44 -23.14 -0.07
C PRO A 436 -12.60 -22.30 1.20
N PHE A 437 -13.24 -21.14 1.09
CA PHE A 437 -13.52 -20.30 2.25
C PHE A 437 -14.50 -21.02 3.19
N GLU A 438 -14.18 -21.07 4.48
CA GLU A 438 -14.98 -21.80 5.48
C GLU A 438 -16.24 -21.05 5.90
N GLN A 439 -16.26 -19.74 5.66
CA GLN A 439 -17.35 -18.83 5.91
C GLN A 439 -17.43 -17.77 4.81
N GLU A 440 -18.60 -17.14 4.69
CA GLU A 440 -18.77 -15.98 3.82
C GLU A 440 -17.74 -14.91 4.17
N THR A 441 -17.01 -14.42 3.15
CA THR A 441 -15.93 -13.46 3.35
C THR A 441 -16.03 -12.34 2.32
N GLU A 442 -16.14 -11.11 2.82
CA GLU A 442 -16.12 -9.92 1.98
C GLU A 442 -14.69 -9.41 1.81
N ILE A 443 -14.33 -9.07 0.56
CA ILE A 443 -13.10 -8.37 0.21
C ILE A 443 -13.50 -7.09 -0.50
N THR A 444 -13.30 -5.95 0.17
CA THR A 444 -13.62 -4.62 -0.37
C THR A 444 -12.49 -3.65 -0.07
N GLY A 445 -11.93 -3.05 -1.12
CA GLY A 445 -10.86 -2.08 -0.98
C GLY A 445 -9.81 -2.16 -2.09
N HIS A 446 -8.67 -1.52 -1.83
CA HIS A 446 -7.48 -1.63 -2.65
C HIS A 446 -6.72 -2.92 -2.34
N LEU A 447 -6.06 -3.47 -3.36
CA LEU A 447 -5.25 -4.67 -3.26
C LEU A 447 -3.82 -4.36 -3.74
N VAL A 448 -2.84 -5.02 -3.13
CA VAL A 448 -1.43 -4.97 -3.55
C VAL A 448 -0.89 -6.38 -3.57
N ALA A 449 -0.13 -6.73 -4.61
CA ALA A 449 0.60 -7.98 -4.65
C ALA A 449 2.09 -7.70 -4.45
N HIS A 450 2.65 -8.30 -3.40
CA HIS A 450 4.09 -8.31 -3.13
C HIS A 450 4.69 -9.54 -3.78
N LEU A 451 5.57 -9.35 -4.77
CA LEU A 451 6.16 -10.43 -5.56
C LEU A 451 7.68 -10.32 -5.56
N ASN A 452 8.35 -11.47 -5.50
CA ASN A 452 9.79 -11.57 -5.75
C ASN A 452 10.00 -12.16 -7.13
N VAL A 453 10.53 -11.39 -8.06
CA VAL A 453 10.58 -11.76 -9.48
C VAL A 453 11.98 -11.68 -10.05
N SER A 454 12.30 -12.58 -10.97
CA SER A 454 13.53 -12.50 -11.77
C SER A 454 13.25 -12.84 -13.23
N VAL A 455 14.25 -12.62 -14.09
CA VAL A 455 14.19 -12.95 -15.51
C VAL A 455 15.40 -13.76 -15.95
N THR A 456 15.17 -14.75 -16.80
CA THR A 456 16.18 -15.43 -17.60
C THR A 456 15.89 -15.11 -19.07
N PRO A 457 16.60 -14.14 -19.68
CA PRO A 457 16.28 -13.68 -21.03
C PRO A 457 16.72 -14.69 -22.10
N ASP A 458 15.98 -14.75 -23.21
CA ASP A 458 16.38 -15.52 -24.40
C ASP A 458 17.62 -14.90 -25.08
N ASN A 459 17.76 -13.58 -24.98
CA ASN A 459 18.90 -12.83 -25.52
C ASN A 459 19.80 -12.31 -24.39
N ALA A 460 20.87 -13.06 -24.09
CA ALA A 460 21.81 -12.73 -23.01
C ALA A 460 22.58 -11.39 -23.20
N GLY A 461 22.55 -10.78 -24.39
CA GLY A 461 23.25 -9.53 -24.69
C GLY A 461 22.41 -8.25 -24.61
N ALA A 462 21.10 -8.35 -24.33
CA ALA A 462 20.20 -7.20 -24.19
C ALA A 462 19.93 -6.87 -22.71
N GLU A 463 19.61 -5.60 -22.41
CA GLU A 463 19.10 -5.22 -21.08
C GLU A 463 17.67 -5.75 -20.91
N PRO A 464 17.44 -6.76 -20.04
CA PRO A 464 16.14 -7.38 -19.92
C PRO A 464 15.18 -6.52 -19.08
N ASP A 465 13.90 -6.85 -19.12
CA ASP A 465 12.88 -6.28 -18.24
C ASP A 465 11.71 -7.26 -18.10
N ILE A 466 10.82 -7.01 -17.13
CA ILE A 466 9.71 -7.88 -16.79
C ILE A 466 8.44 -7.03 -16.80
N ASP A 467 7.45 -7.46 -17.59
CA ASP A 467 6.08 -6.96 -17.47
C ASP A 467 5.24 -7.97 -16.68
N LEU A 468 4.64 -7.51 -15.58
CA LEU A 468 3.76 -8.29 -14.72
C LEU A 468 2.31 -7.90 -14.96
N PHE A 469 1.50 -8.91 -15.24
CA PHE A 469 0.04 -8.82 -15.38
C PHE A 469 -0.57 -9.71 -14.31
N VAL A 470 -1.28 -9.13 -13.35
CA VAL A 470 -1.91 -9.90 -12.27
C VAL A 470 -3.43 -9.87 -12.40
N THR A 471 -4.08 -11.01 -12.20
CA THR A 471 -5.54 -11.14 -12.26
C THR A 471 -6.03 -11.87 -11.02
N LEU A 472 -7.03 -11.30 -10.34
CA LEU A 472 -7.75 -12.00 -9.29
C LEU A 472 -9.07 -12.50 -9.88
N ARG A 473 -9.40 -13.77 -9.62
CA ARG A 473 -10.62 -14.44 -10.09
C ARG A 473 -11.39 -14.98 -8.90
N HIS A 474 -12.71 -15.08 -9.06
CA HIS A 474 -13.63 -15.62 -8.07
C HIS A 474 -14.25 -16.91 -8.61
N ILE A 475 -14.14 -17.98 -7.86
CA ILE A 475 -14.73 -19.28 -8.18
C ILE A 475 -15.83 -19.57 -7.16
N ASP A 476 -17.03 -19.86 -7.63
CA ASP A 476 -18.18 -20.17 -6.76
C ASP A 476 -18.05 -21.57 -6.11
N PRO A 477 -18.90 -21.90 -5.12
CA PRO A 477 -18.85 -23.21 -4.46
C PRO A 477 -19.11 -24.41 -5.38
N SER A 478 -19.67 -24.21 -6.57
CA SER A 478 -19.87 -25.26 -7.58
C SER A 478 -18.61 -25.50 -8.44
N GLY A 479 -17.59 -24.65 -8.30
CA GLY A 479 -16.35 -24.70 -9.07
C GLY A 479 -16.39 -23.90 -10.37
N GLN A 480 -17.44 -23.10 -10.60
CA GLN A 480 -17.53 -22.24 -11.78
C GLN A 480 -16.93 -20.86 -11.50
N GLU A 481 -16.28 -20.27 -12.50
CA GLU A 481 -15.81 -18.88 -12.40
C GLU A 481 -17.00 -17.92 -12.43
N VAL A 482 -17.00 -16.98 -11.50
CA VAL A 482 -17.94 -15.87 -11.46
C VAL A 482 -17.38 -14.75 -12.31
N PHE A 483 -18.03 -14.51 -13.46
CA PHE A 483 -17.74 -13.36 -14.30
C PHE A 483 -18.65 -12.20 -13.96
N TYR A 484 -18.09 -10.99 -14.09
CA TYR A 484 -18.81 -9.74 -13.92
C TYR A 484 -18.99 -9.02 -15.25
N THR A 485 -19.92 -8.09 -15.31
CA THR A 485 -20.14 -7.26 -16.51
C THR A 485 -18.99 -6.28 -16.68
N GLY A 486 -18.21 -6.43 -17.75
CA GLY A 486 -17.16 -5.50 -18.16
C GLY A 486 -17.68 -4.27 -18.90
N THR A 487 -16.75 -3.38 -19.27
CA THR A 487 -17.04 -2.12 -19.96
C THR A 487 -17.90 -2.30 -21.22
N ALA A 488 -17.66 -3.35 -22.02
CA ALA A 488 -18.41 -3.59 -23.26
C ALA A 488 -19.58 -4.59 -23.08
N GLY A 489 -19.88 -4.99 -21.84
CA GLY A 489 -20.81 -6.10 -21.55
C GLY A 489 -20.17 -7.47 -21.71
N ASP A 490 -18.84 -7.51 -21.82
CA ASP A 490 -18.04 -8.72 -21.87
C ASP A 490 -17.85 -9.34 -20.48
N PRO A 491 -17.62 -10.66 -20.38
CA PRO A 491 -17.32 -11.30 -19.11
C PRO A 491 -15.91 -10.94 -18.65
N VAL A 492 -15.80 -10.28 -17.49
CA VAL A 492 -14.51 -9.92 -16.89
C VAL A 492 -14.27 -10.66 -15.56
N PRO A 493 -13.00 -10.96 -15.21
CA PRO A 493 -12.66 -11.50 -13.91
C PRO A 493 -12.88 -10.44 -12.81
N LEU A 494 -12.57 -10.79 -11.56
CA LEU A 494 -12.88 -9.94 -10.42
C LEU A 494 -12.17 -8.57 -10.48
N VAL A 495 -10.86 -8.56 -10.73
CA VAL A 495 -10.03 -7.36 -10.86
C VAL A 495 -8.64 -7.68 -11.41
N LYS A 496 -7.90 -6.66 -11.90
CA LYS A 496 -6.56 -6.76 -12.48
C LYS A 496 -5.58 -5.71 -11.92
N GLY A 497 -4.28 -5.96 -12.16
CA GLY A 497 -3.18 -5.06 -11.82
C GLY A 497 -1.98 -5.26 -12.76
N TRP A 498 -1.09 -4.27 -12.81
CA TRP A 498 0.03 -4.22 -13.75
C TRP A 498 1.27 -3.57 -13.14
N LEU A 499 2.45 -4.05 -13.56
CA LEU A 499 3.72 -3.39 -13.28
C LEU A 499 4.79 -3.77 -14.31
N ARG A 500 5.43 -2.76 -14.91
CA ARG A 500 6.75 -2.92 -15.52
C ARG A 500 7.81 -2.83 -14.44
N VAL A 501 8.62 -3.88 -14.27
CA VAL A 501 9.55 -4.00 -13.13
C VAL A 501 10.66 -2.94 -13.17
N SER A 502 11.07 -2.46 -14.35
CA SER A 502 11.96 -1.29 -14.39
C SER A 502 11.37 -0.01 -13.81
N ASN A 503 10.04 0.08 -13.71
CA ASN A 503 9.33 1.18 -13.04
C ASN A 503 8.95 0.84 -11.58
N ARG A 504 9.64 -0.11 -10.92
CA ARG A 504 9.26 -0.60 -9.59
C ARG A 504 9.39 0.42 -8.45
N LYS A 505 10.20 1.47 -8.61
CA LYS A 505 10.47 2.49 -7.57
C LYS A 505 9.18 3.05 -6.97
N VAL A 506 9.03 2.87 -5.66
CA VAL A 506 7.91 3.42 -4.88
C VAL A 506 8.39 4.68 -4.17
N HIS A 507 7.66 5.77 -4.34
CA HIS A 507 7.91 7.04 -3.68
C HIS A 507 7.28 7.02 -2.28
N HIS A 508 7.99 6.43 -1.34
CA HIS A 508 7.45 6.14 0.00
C HIS A 508 7.15 7.38 0.84
N GLU A 509 7.86 8.47 0.60
CA GLU A 509 7.63 9.76 1.26
C GLU A 509 6.45 10.53 0.67
N HIS A 510 5.95 10.12 -0.52
CA HIS A 510 4.87 10.83 -1.18
C HIS A 510 3.57 10.69 -0.35
N PRO A 511 2.81 11.77 -0.04
CA PRO A 511 1.62 11.71 0.83
C PRO A 511 0.52 10.72 0.38
N ARG A 512 0.43 10.48 -0.94
CA ARG A 512 -0.47 9.48 -1.56
C ARG A 512 0.00 8.03 -1.38
N HIS A 513 1.25 7.77 -0.99
CA HIS A 513 1.70 6.41 -0.73
C HIS A 513 0.99 5.84 0.50
N LYS A 514 0.53 4.59 0.38
CA LYS A 514 0.01 3.77 1.46
C LYS A 514 0.55 2.36 1.26
N SER A 515 0.65 1.57 2.33
CA SER A 515 1.09 0.17 2.25
C SER A 515 0.24 -0.67 1.29
N TRP A 516 -1.04 -0.33 1.16
CA TRP A 516 -2.02 -0.97 0.28
C TRP A 516 -2.24 -0.25 -1.07
N LEU A 517 -1.52 0.84 -1.33
CA LEU A 517 -1.56 1.57 -2.60
C LEU A 517 -0.17 2.20 -2.85
N PRO A 518 0.78 1.45 -3.46
CA PRO A 518 2.11 1.95 -3.73
C PRO A 518 2.05 3.16 -4.66
N HIS A 519 2.72 4.25 -4.30
CA HIS A 519 2.74 5.46 -5.13
C HIS A 519 3.98 5.50 -6.01
N ARG A 520 3.78 5.70 -7.30
CA ARG A 520 4.86 5.80 -8.29
C ARG A 520 4.64 7.03 -9.15
N GLU A 521 5.68 7.81 -9.37
CA GLU A 521 5.60 9.01 -10.22
C GLU A 521 5.78 8.71 -11.71
N TYR A 522 6.42 7.59 -12.05
CA TYR A 522 6.73 7.15 -13.42
C TYR A 522 7.55 8.20 -14.20
N LEU A 523 8.53 8.80 -13.52
CA LEU A 523 9.47 9.72 -14.14
C LEU A 523 10.59 8.95 -14.84
N SER A 524 11.22 9.55 -15.85
CA SER A 524 12.38 8.97 -16.53
C SER A 524 13.53 8.67 -15.55
N THR A 525 13.67 9.48 -14.50
CA THR A 525 14.65 9.31 -13.41
C THR A 525 14.29 8.23 -12.38
N ASP A 526 13.08 7.67 -12.45
CA ASP A 526 12.64 6.59 -11.54
C ASP A 526 13.01 5.19 -12.05
N VAL A 527 13.49 5.09 -13.29
CA VAL A 527 13.78 3.81 -13.93
C VAL A 527 14.94 3.11 -13.23
N GLN A 528 14.67 1.89 -12.75
CA GLN A 528 15.64 1.01 -12.13
C GLN A 528 15.90 -0.19 -13.06
N PRO A 529 17.12 -0.37 -13.59
CA PRO A 529 17.43 -1.48 -14.50
C PRO A 529 17.10 -2.85 -13.90
N VAL A 530 16.77 -3.80 -14.76
CA VAL A 530 16.55 -5.22 -14.42
C VAL A 530 17.69 -6.02 -15.01
N LYS A 531 18.33 -6.87 -14.20
CA LYS A 531 19.44 -7.73 -14.60
C LYS A 531 18.99 -9.19 -14.61
N ALA A 532 19.56 -9.97 -15.53
CA ALA A 532 19.28 -11.39 -15.63
C ALA A 532 19.70 -12.12 -14.34
N GLY A 533 18.83 -13.00 -13.83
CA GLY A 533 19.08 -13.82 -12.65
C GLY A 533 18.93 -13.12 -11.29
N GLU A 534 18.91 -11.79 -11.24
CA GLU A 534 18.69 -11.02 -10.00
C GLU A 534 17.22 -11.07 -9.57
N VAL A 535 16.97 -11.15 -8.26
CA VAL A 535 15.62 -11.23 -7.69
C VAL A 535 15.22 -9.86 -7.18
N TYR A 536 14.09 -9.34 -7.67
CA TYR A 536 13.53 -8.05 -7.31
C TYR A 536 12.24 -8.21 -6.53
N GLY A 537 12.18 -7.64 -5.32
CA GLY A 537 10.93 -7.42 -4.60
C GLY A 537 10.15 -6.27 -5.23
N VAL A 538 8.87 -6.49 -5.56
CA VAL A 538 8.03 -5.50 -6.22
C VAL A 538 6.61 -5.47 -5.66
N ASP A 539 6.03 -4.27 -5.62
CA ASP A 539 4.64 -4.04 -5.21
C ASP A 539 3.76 -3.73 -6.42
N VAL A 540 2.93 -4.68 -6.84
CA VAL A 540 2.02 -4.49 -7.98
C VAL A 540 0.70 -3.91 -7.47
N GLU A 541 0.34 -2.71 -7.95
CA GLU A 541 -0.99 -2.13 -7.71
C GLU A 541 -2.05 -2.98 -8.40
N ILE A 542 -3.01 -3.48 -7.62
CA ILE A 542 -4.24 -4.09 -8.13
C ILE A 542 -5.36 -3.10 -7.87
N TRP A 543 -6.19 -2.86 -8.89
CA TRP A 543 -7.24 -1.86 -8.82
C TRP A 543 -8.25 -2.18 -7.70
N PRO A 544 -8.97 -1.17 -7.18
CA PRO A 544 -9.93 -1.39 -6.11
C PRO A 544 -11.03 -2.35 -6.54
N THR A 545 -11.51 -3.17 -5.62
CA THR A 545 -12.52 -4.19 -5.90
C THR A 545 -13.49 -4.38 -4.74
N ASN A 546 -14.60 -5.05 -5.03
CA ASN A 546 -15.52 -5.63 -4.06
C ASN A 546 -15.91 -7.06 -4.50
N VAL A 547 -15.93 -8.01 -3.56
CA VAL A 547 -16.56 -9.32 -3.72
C VAL A 547 -17.02 -9.85 -2.37
N VAL A 548 -18.15 -10.55 -2.34
CA VAL A 548 -18.55 -11.42 -1.23
C VAL A 548 -18.38 -12.86 -1.68
N VAL A 549 -17.35 -13.52 -1.17
CA VAL A 549 -17.03 -14.92 -1.47
C VAL A 549 -17.89 -15.81 -0.58
N ASP A 550 -18.75 -16.62 -1.19
CA ASP A 550 -19.60 -17.57 -0.47
C ASP A 550 -18.78 -18.65 0.22
N LYS A 551 -19.34 -19.24 1.29
CA LYS A 551 -18.77 -20.45 1.90
C LYS A 551 -18.60 -21.55 0.84
N GLY A 552 -17.40 -22.11 0.75
CA GLY A 552 -17.01 -23.10 -0.27
C GLY A 552 -16.45 -22.49 -1.56
N GLY A 553 -16.63 -21.18 -1.78
CA GLY A 553 -16.00 -20.44 -2.88
C GLY A 553 -14.48 -20.32 -2.71
N LYS A 554 -13.79 -19.94 -3.78
CA LYS A 554 -12.33 -19.79 -3.81
C LYS A 554 -11.93 -18.52 -4.54
N LEU A 555 -10.71 -18.08 -4.27
CA LEU A 555 -10.03 -17.08 -5.08
C LEU A 555 -8.86 -17.72 -5.82
N VAL A 556 -8.64 -17.27 -7.05
CA VAL A 556 -7.48 -17.65 -7.87
C VAL A 556 -6.73 -16.38 -8.23
N PHE A 557 -5.46 -16.31 -7.86
CA PHE A 557 -4.55 -15.22 -8.17
C PHE A 557 -3.58 -15.64 -9.26
N GLU A 558 -3.60 -14.96 -10.40
CA GLU A 558 -2.74 -15.24 -11.54
C GLU A 558 -1.63 -14.21 -11.65
N VAL A 559 -0.41 -14.68 -11.92
CA VAL A 559 0.74 -13.85 -12.29
C VAL A 559 1.17 -14.24 -13.70
N GLY A 560 1.06 -13.31 -14.63
CA GLY A 560 1.34 -13.53 -16.05
C GLY A 560 2.22 -12.46 -16.67
N SER A 561 2.58 -12.71 -17.93
CA SER A 561 3.47 -11.86 -18.74
C SER A 561 2.76 -11.14 -19.88
N GLY A 562 1.43 -11.11 -19.88
CA GLY A 562 0.60 -10.48 -20.89
C GLY A 562 -0.88 -10.47 -20.51
N ASP A 563 -1.70 -9.87 -21.36
CA ASP A 563 -3.14 -9.81 -21.14
C ASP A 563 -3.78 -11.20 -21.07
N THR A 564 -4.68 -11.37 -20.10
CA THR A 564 -5.46 -12.60 -19.88
C THR A 564 -6.96 -12.32 -20.00
N GLN A 565 -7.82 -13.29 -19.70
CA GLN A 565 -9.28 -13.19 -19.81
C GLN A 565 -9.86 -11.88 -19.27
N GLY A 566 -10.89 -11.37 -19.95
CA GLY A 566 -11.55 -10.10 -19.64
C GLY A 566 -10.80 -8.84 -20.09
N SER A 567 -9.70 -8.94 -20.85
CA SER A 567 -9.01 -7.75 -21.36
C SER A 567 -9.63 -7.17 -22.65
N GLY A 568 -10.36 -7.99 -23.43
CA GLY A 568 -11.10 -7.53 -24.61
C GLY A 568 -10.26 -6.66 -25.56
N ILE A 569 -10.70 -5.41 -25.77
CA ILE A 569 -10.01 -4.41 -26.59
C ILE A 569 -8.95 -3.60 -25.83
N PHE A 570 -8.80 -3.78 -24.52
CA PHE A 570 -7.89 -3.05 -23.62
C PHE A 570 -6.55 -3.77 -23.46
N GLN A 571 -5.87 -4.05 -24.58
CA GLN A 571 -4.64 -4.84 -24.61
C GLN A 571 -3.36 -3.98 -24.58
N HIS A 572 -2.28 -4.63 -24.16
CA HIS A 572 -0.91 -4.14 -24.02
C HIS A 572 0.02 -4.92 -24.97
N SER A 573 -0.19 -4.77 -26.27
CA SER A 573 0.42 -5.60 -27.31
C SER A 573 1.35 -4.84 -28.27
N SER A 574 1.77 -3.61 -27.94
CA SER A 574 2.72 -2.86 -28.77
C SER A 574 4.10 -3.54 -28.76
N GLU A 575 4.57 -3.97 -29.92
CA GLU A 575 5.92 -4.51 -30.11
C GLU A 575 7.02 -3.44 -29.93
N ALA A 576 6.68 -2.16 -30.10
CA ALA A 576 7.60 -1.05 -29.86
C ALA A 576 7.80 -0.77 -28.36
N ASP A 577 6.75 -0.93 -27.55
CA ASP A 577 6.83 -0.83 -26.09
C ASP A 577 7.35 -2.11 -25.44
N ARG A 578 7.05 -3.27 -26.03
CA ARG A 578 7.34 -4.62 -25.50
C ARG A 578 8.17 -5.48 -26.49
N PRO A 579 9.33 -5.01 -26.97
CA PRO A 579 10.09 -5.74 -28.00
C PRO A 579 10.62 -7.07 -27.47
N ALA A 580 10.53 -8.11 -28.30
CA ALA A 580 10.98 -9.46 -27.93
C ALA A 580 12.45 -9.51 -27.50
N ALA A 581 13.30 -8.68 -28.10
CA ALA A 581 14.72 -8.59 -27.74
C ALA A 581 14.98 -8.23 -26.27
N LYS A 582 14.02 -7.56 -25.60
CA LYS A 582 14.12 -7.12 -24.20
C LYS A 582 13.33 -8.00 -23.23
N PHE A 583 12.18 -8.51 -23.66
CA PHE A 583 11.23 -9.18 -22.76
C PHE A 583 11.13 -10.70 -22.97
N ALA A 584 11.63 -11.28 -24.07
CA ALA A 584 11.53 -12.73 -24.30
C ALA A 584 12.43 -13.52 -23.34
N GLY A 585 11.93 -14.66 -22.86
CA GLY A 585 12.63 -15.50 -21.88
C GLY A 585 11.66 -16.17 -20.90
N LEU A 586 12.19 -16.47 -19.71
CA LEU A 586 11.43 -17.01 -18.57
C LEU A 586 11.42 -16.00 -17.42
N ASN A 587 10.24 -15.72 -16.90
CA ASN A 587 10.07 -14.98 -15.65
C ASN A 587 9.98 -15.98 -14.49
N GLY A 588 10.68 -15.71 -13.39
CA GLY A 588 10.64 -16.50 -12.17
C GLY A 588 9.90 -15.79 -11.04
N ILE A 589 9.14 -16.52 -10.23
CA ILE A 589 8.55 -16.10 -8.96
C ILE A 589 9.25 -16.89 -7.84
N HIS A 590 9.80 -16.19 -6.86
CA HIS A 590 10.65 -16.78 -5.81
C HIS A 590 9.93 -16.86 -4.46
N PHE A 591 10.13 -17.98 -3.79
CA PHE A 591 9.60 -18.33 -2.47
C PHE A 591 10.76 -18.69 -1.54
N GLY A 592 10.65 -18.44 -0.24
CA GLY A 592 11.62 -18.84 0.78
C GLY A 592 11.70 -17.88 1.99
N GLN A 593 12.19 -18.37 3.12
CA GLN A 593 12.51 -17.51 4.28
C GLN A 593 13.55 -16.46 3.88
N GLY A 594 13.28 -15.18 4.19
CA GLY A 594 14.17 -14.06 3.87
C GLY A 594 13.95 -13.39 2.50
N LEU A 595 13.09 -13.95 1.64
CA LEU A 595 12.64 -13.27 0.40
C LEU A 595 11.46 -12.32 0.64
N MET A 596 10.89 -12.30 1.85
CA MET A 596 10.27 -11.06 2.34
C MET A 596 11.41 -10.04 2.41
N SER A 597 11.48 -9.07 1.49
CA SER A 597 12.48 -8.02 1.64
C SER A 597 12.09 -7.22 2.89
N PHE A 598 12.67 -7.59 4.04
CA PHE A 598 12.49 -6.86 5.29
C PHE A 598 13.04 -5.44 5.18
N SER A 599 13.79 -5.13 4.11
CA SER A 599 14.11 -3.75 3.74
C SER A 599 12.88 -2.85 3.71
N GLN A 600 11.69 -3.33 3.30
CA GLN A 600 10.46 -2.53 3.33
C GLN A 600 9.87 -2.34 4.74
N HIS A 601 10.16 -3.26 5.66
CA HIS A 601 9.72 -3.20 7.06
C HIS A 601 10.42 -2.08 7.83
N PHE A 602 11.70 -1.83 7.53
CA PHE A 602 12.47 -0.81 8.22
C PHE A 602 12.32 0.58 7.58
N SER A 603 12.34 1.56 8.46
CA SER A 603 12.30 3.01 8.23
C SER A 603 13.20 3.66 9.28
N ILE A 604 13.44 4.97 9.18
CA ILE A 604 14.17 5.68 10.24
C ILE A 604 13.46 5.59 11.61
N ALA A 605 12.15 5.35 11.62
CA ALA A 605 11.35 5.29 12.85
C ALA A 605 11.46 3.95 13.60
N ASN A 606 11.88 2.87 12.93
CA ASN A 606 11.89 1.52 13.52
C ASN A 606 13.14 0.70 13.19
N ILE A 607 14.17 1.30 12.58
CA ILE A 607 15.43 0.59 12.38
C ILE A 607 16.12 0.38 13.74
N PRO A 608 16.69 -0.81 14.01
CA PRO A 608 17.60 -1.01 15.13
C PRO A 608 18.70 0.05 15.17
N TYR A 609 18.98 0.61 16.33
CA TYR A 609 20.10 1.56 16.48
C TYR A 609 20.93 1.28 17.73
N GLY A 610 22.11 1.87 17.75
CA GLY A 610 23.04 1.90 18.87
C GLY A 610 23.86 3.18 18.84
N ILE A 611 24.83 3.29 19.73
CA ILE A 611 25.77 4.41 19.79
C ILE A 611 27.16 3.90 19.41
N ALA A 612 27.77 4.51 18.39
CA ALA A 612 29.09 4.16 17.91
C ALA A 612 29.98 5.39 17.74
N SER A 613 31.29 5.20 17.58
CA SER A 613 32.21 6.26 17.18
C SER A 613 33.24 5.76 16.17
N SER A 614 33.61 6.63 15.25
CA SER A 614 34.65 6.42 14.24
C SER A 614 35.49 7.70 14.07
N ALA A 615 36.56 7.66 13.26
CA ALA A 615 37.42 8.83 13.02
C ALA A 615 36.65 10.06 12.50
N GLY A 616 35.52 9.88 11.81
CA GLY A 616 34.66 10.95 11.31
C GLY A 616 33.41 11.23 12.14
N HIS A 617 33.10 10.42 13.16
CA HIS A 617 31.85 10.49 13.91
C HIS A 617 32.13 10.34 15.42
N PRO A 618 32.20 11.45 16.18
CA PRO A 618 32.33 11.38 17.63
C PRO A 618 31.00 10.94 18.26
N LYS A 619 31.01 9.79 18.96
CA LYS A 619 29.89 9.17 19.71
C LYS A 619 28.50 9.56 19.20
N ALA A 620 28.05 8.91 18.13
CA ALA A 620 26.82 9.24 17.41
C ALA A 620 25.90 8.02 17.24
N VAL A 621 24.62 8.30 16.93
CA VAL A 621 23.62 7.27 16.67
C VAL A 621 23.95 6.56 15.35
N ALA A 622 23.92 5.24 15.37
CA ALA A 622 24.22 4.41 14.23
C ALA A 622 23.31 3.19 14.17
N THR A 623 23.19 2.58 13.00
CA THR A 623 22.59 1.26 12.79
C THR A 623 23.64 0.27 12.29
N ARG A 624 23.35 -1.03 12.39
CA ARG A 624 24.20 -2.11 11.86
C ARG A 624 23.43 -2.92 10.82
N ILE A 625 24.05 -3.11 9.66
CA ILE A 625 23.55 -3.96 8.57
C ILE A 625 24.67 -4.93 8.20
N GLY A 626 24.48 -6.22 8.48
CA GLY A 626 25.56 -7.20 8.35
C GLY A 626 26.77 -6.81 9.20
N ASP A 627 27.94 -6.71 8.58
CA ASP A 627 29.18 -6.29 9.26
C ASP A 627 29.53 -4.81 9.08
N LEU A 628 28.58 -4.02 8.59
CA LEU A 628 28.75 -2.59 8.35
C LEU A 628 27.91 -1.78 9.35
N VAL A 629 28.51 -0.72 9.86
CA VAL A 629 27.90 0.28 10.73
C VAL A 629 27.68 1.56 9.95
N VAL A 630 26.46 2.06 9.98
CA VAL A 630 26.05 3.27 9.26
C VAL A 630 25.59 4.30 10.27
N PHE A 631 26.23 5.46 10.30
CA PHE A 631 25.86 6.57 11.17
C PHE A 631 24.61 7.26 10.64
N LEU A 632 23.57 7.41 11.48
CA LEU A 632 22.27 7.90 11.02
C LEU A 632 22.31 9.35 10.50
N ALA A 633 23.23 10.17 11.02
CA ALA A 633 23.45 11.53 10.53
C ALA A 633 23.89 11.58 9.04
N ASN A 634 24.58 10.54 8.55
CA ASN A 634 24.93 10.44 7.13
C ASN A 634 23.74 10.05 6.27
N LEU A 635 22.74 9.39 6.86
CA LEU A 635 21.51 9.03 6.16
C LEU A 635 20.59 10.24 6.00
N GLU A 636 20.51 11.09 7.03
CA GLU A 636 19.67 12.31 7.03
C GLU A 636 20.11 13.36 5.98
N LEU A 637 21.39 13.36 5.58
CA LEU A 637 21.95 14.37 4.66
C LEU A 637 21.88 14.00 3.17
N GLU A 638 21.86 12.71 2.80
CA GLU A 638 21.93 12.29 1.38
C GLU A 638 21.13 11.03 1.01
N CYS A 639 20.57 10.28 1.96
CA CYS A 639 19.70 9.13 1.68
C CYS A 639 18.27 9.48 2.11
N SER A 640 17.46 9.99 1.18
CA SER A 640 16.03 10.21 1.39
C SER A 640 15.26 8.93 1.77
N ASN A 641 15.89 7.75 1.74
CA ASN A 641 15.26 6.51 2.18
C ASN A 641 16.25 5.47 2.72
N ILE A 642 16.07 5.04 3.96
CA ILE A 642 16.83 3.94 4.58
C ILE A 642 16.63 2.60 3.85
N ARG A 643 15.57 2.49 3.05
CA ARG A 643 15.27 1.30 2.25
C ARG A 643 16.27 1.10 1.12
N ASP A 644 16.71 2.19 0.48
CA ASP A 644 17.71 2.11 -0.59
C ASP A 644 19.04 1.57 -0.02
N LEU A 645 19.43 2.01 1.18
CA LEU A 645 20.57 1.46 1.91
C LEU A 645 20.45 -0.05 2.19
N LEU A 646 19.24 -0.54 2.51
CA LEU A 646 18.97 -1.94 2.82
C LEU A 646 18.79 -2.82 1.56
N SER A 647 18.64 -2.21 0.39
CA SER A 647 18.43 -2.92 -0.88
C SER A 647 19.52 -2.70 -1.94
N ASP A 648 20.45 -1.77 -1.71
CA ASP A 648 21.53 -1.42 -2.63
C ASP A 648 22.91 -1.52 -1.96
N ASP A 649 23.64 -2.59 -2.28
CA ASP A 649 24.99 -2.86 -1.78
C ASP A 649 26.00 -1.75 -2.13
N SER A 650 25.77 -0.98 -3.19
CA SER A 650 26.64 0.13 -3.58
C SER A 650 26.49 1.33 -2.64
N VAL A 651 25.27 1.59 -2.17
CA VAL A 651 24.97 2.63 -1.17
C VAL A 651 25.52 2.19 0.19
N LEU A 652 25.27 0.93 0.57
CA LEU A 652 25.75 0.37 1.81
C LEU A 652 27.29 0.35 1.90
N SER A 653 27.99 0.03 0.80
CA SER A 653 29.46 0.08 0.76
C SER A 653 30.03 1.50 0.77
N LYS A 654 29.29 2.51 0.28
CA LYS A 654 29.70 3.92 0.34
C LYS A 654 29.66 4.48 1.77
N TYR A 655 28.62 4.14 2.53
CA TYR A 655 28.37 4.74 3.86
C TYR A 655 28.66 3.81 5.04
N GLY A 656 28.75 2.51 4.79
CA GLY A 656 29.05 1.50 5.78
C GLY A 656 30.52 1.52 6.18
N ILE A 657 30.76 1.61 7.48
CA ILE A 657 32.08 1.44 8.06
C ILE A 657 32.13 0.02 8.65
N PRO A 658 33.17 -0.80 8.36
CA PRO A 658 33.32 -2.11 8.97
C PRO A 658 33.20 -2.02 10.50
N ILE A 659 32.42 -2.93 11.10
CA ILE A 659 32.20 -2.93 12.55
C ILE A 659 33.51 -3.04 13.35
N SER A 660 34.52 -3.70 12.78
CA SER A 660 35.88 -3.79 13.35
C SER A 660 36.63 -2.46 13.40
N SER A 661 36.18 -1.45 12.68
CA SER A 661 36.76 -0.11 12.59
C SER A 661 35.98 0.93 13.40
N VAL A 662 34.94 0.53 14.14
CA VAL A 662 34.18 1.42 15.03
C VAL A 662 34.30 0.99 16.49
N GLN A 663 34.16 1.95 17.39
CA GLN A 663 33.97 1.68 18.81
C GLN A 663 32.47 1.77 19.13
N VAL A 664 31.87 0.68 19.60
CA VAL A 664 30.50 0.67 20.12
C VAL A 664 30.47 1.14 21.58
N HIS A 665 29.39 1.81 21.97
CA HIS A 665 29.17 2.36 23.31
C HIS A 665 27.86 1.82 23.89
N LEU A 666 27.63 2.06 25.18
CA LEU A 666 26.30 1.88 25.76
C LEU A 666 25.27 2.73 24.97
N PRO A 667 24.11 2.16 24.61
CA PRO A 667 23.15 2.86 23.78
C PRO A 667 22.39 3.99 24.51
N LEU A 668 22.50 4.07 25.83
CA LEU A 668 21.79 5.01 26.70
C LEU A 668 22.52 5.19 28.04
N ASP A 669 22.20 6.28 28.74
CA ASP A 669 22.53 6.45 30.15
C ASP A 669 21.50 5.70 31.00
N ILE A 670 21.95 4.79 31.87
CA ILE A 670 21.08 3.89 32.63
C ILE A 670 20.94 4.38 34.07
N GLY A 671 19.72 4.79 34.45
CA GLY A 671 19.38 5.30 35.78
C GLY A 671 18.93 4.23 36.77
N GLY A 672 18.10 3.29 36.30
CA GLY A 672 17.55 2.18 37.06
C GLY A 672 17.72 0.83 36.38
N PHE A 673 17.79 -0.23 37.19
CA PHE A 673 17.86 -1.62 36.73
C PHE A 673 17.06 -2.51 37.68
N THR A 674 16.04 -3.19 37.15
CA THR A 674 15.33 -4.27 37.86
C THR A 674 15.53 -5.57 37.10
N ASP A 675 15.99 -6.59 37.81
CA ASP A 675 16.12 -7.95 37.30
C ASP A 675 14.94 -8.80 37.81
N PHE A 676 14.13 -9.31 36.89
CA PHE A 676 12.98 -10.15 37.22
C PHE A 676 13.33 -11.63 37.07
N SER A 677 12.46 -12.54 37.49
CA SER A 677 12.59 -13.96 37.19
C SER A 677 11.35 -14.45 36.47
N CYS A 678 11.38 -14.38 35.15
CA CYS A 678 10.20 -14.56 34.31
C CYS A 678 10.10 -15.95 33.66
N SER A 679 11.16 -16.75 33.66
CA SER A 679 11.11 -18.14 33.15
C SER A 679 10.67 -19.10 34.24
N LYS A 680 9.62 -19.86 33.96
CA LYS A 680 9.14 -20.95 34.83
C LYS A 680 10.18 -22.06 34.96
N GLU A 681 10.78 -22.46 33.83
CA GLU A 681 11.78 -23.53 33.84
C GLU A 681 13.04 -23.12 34.58
N HIS A 682 13.49 -21.87 34.46
CA HIS A 682 14.61 -21.36 35.26
C HIS A 682 14.34 -21.51 36.77
N LEU A 683 13.15 -21.10 37.25
CA LEU A 683 12.77 -21.24 38.66
C LEU A 683 12.80 -22.69 39.15
N LEU A 684 12.32 -23.63 38.31
CA LEU A 684 12.30 -25.06 38.63
C LEU A 684 13.72 -25.67 38.59
N ASN A 685 14.52 -25.33 37.58
CA ASN A 685 15.86 -25.87 37.40
C ASN A 685 16.82 -25.32 38.47
N ALA A 686 16.74 -24.03 38.80
CA ALA A 686 17.56 -23.41 39.84
C ALA A 686 17.25 -23.98 41.23
N SER A 687 15.98 -24.18 41.57
CA SER A 687 15.59 -24.82 42.84
C SER A 687 16.03 -26.28 42.91
N GLU A 688 15.96 -27.04 41.82
CA GLU A 688 16.52 -28.39 41.76
C GLU A 688 18.04 -28.40 41.96
N ALA A 689 18.76 -27.49 41.30
CA ALA A 689 20.21 -27.36 41.44
C ALA A 689 20.62 -27.09 42.90
N VAL A 690 19.92 -26.18 43.58
CA VAL A 690 20.25 -25.72 44.94
C VAL A 690 19.69 -26.66 46.02
N MET A 691 18.41 -27.01 45.95
CA MET A 691 17.67 -27.73 47.00
C MET A 691 17.50 -29.22 46.70
N GLY A 692 17.80 -29.68 45.49
CA GLY A 692 17.58 -31.07 45.06
C GLY A 692 16.14 -31.40 44.69
N GLN A 693 15.23 -30.42 44.68
CA GLN A 693 13.83 -30.58 44.32
C GLN A 693 13.32 -29.38 43.52
N LYS A 694 12.63 -29.64 42.40
CA LYS A 694 11.95 -28.61 41.60
C LYS A 694 10.82 -27.97 42.41
N SER A 695 10.90 -26.66 42.62
CA SER A 695 9.86 -25.86 43.27
C SER A 695 9.92 -24.41 42.82
N MET A 696 8.77 -23.73 42.78
CA MET A 696 8.73 -22.29 42.51
C MET A 696 8.64 -21.51 43.82
N PRO A 697 9.19 -20.29 43.89
CA PRO A 697 8.89 -19.35 44.97
C PRO A 697 7.37 -19.15 45.09
N PRO A 698 6.79 -19.07 46.31
CA PRO A 698 5.34 -19.02 46.49
C PRO A 698 4.62 -17.89 45.74
N ALA A 699 5.30 -16.76 45.50
CA ALA A 699 4.73 -15.61 44.80
C ALA A 699 4.83 -15.69 43.25
N ALA A 700 5.76 -16.49 42.71
CA ALA A 700 6.09 -16.48 41.28
C ALA A 700 4.91 -16.83 40.34
N PRO A 701 3.96 -17.72 40.70
CA PRO A 701 2.77 -17.95 39.87
C PRO A 701 1.79 -16.78 39.81
N TYR A 702 1.89 -15.81 40.72
CA TYR A 702 0.89 -14.73 40.87
C TYR A 702 1.39 -13.37 40.39
N LEU A 703 2.71 -13.13 40.42
CA LEU A 703 3.34 -11.89 39.98
C LEU A 703 4.77 -12.13 39.47
N PRO A 704 5.28 -11.29 38.55
CA PRO A 704 6.69 -11.31 38.19
C PRO A 704 7.52 -10.82 39.38
N ILE A 705 8.27 -11.74 39.99
CA ILE A 705 9.18 -11.42 41.08
C ILE A 705 10.46 -10.81 40.52
N GLY A 706 11.05 -9.85 41.22
CA GLY A 706 12.29 -9.22 40.82
C GLY A 706 12.96 -8.47 41.95
N TYR A 707 14.20 -8.05 41.73
CA TYR A 707 15.01 -7.28 42.67
C TYR A 707 15.76 -6.17 41.93
N GLY A 708 16.18 -5.14 42.68
CA GLY A 708 16.96 -4.04 42.11
C GLY A 708 18.39 -4.51 41.80
N GLY A 709 18.81 -4.36 40.55
CA GLY A 709 20.18 -4.58 40.13
C GLY A 709 21.04 -3.32 40.28
N ARG A 710 22.31 -3.39 39.88
CA ARG A 710 23.24 -2.25 39.96
C ARG A 710 23.41 -1.59 38.59
N PRO A 711 22.76 -0.42 38.33
CA PRO A 711 22.83 0.22 37.01
C PRO A 711 24.25 0.68 36.66
N SER A 712 25.04 1.12 37.64
CA SER A 712 26.40 1.62 37.41
C SER A 712 27.43 0.55 37.02
N SER A 713 27.06 -0.74 37.04
CA SER A 713 27.90 -1.85 36.59
C SER A 713 27.40 -2.49 35.28
N ILE A 714 26.40 -1.88 34.63
CA ILE A 714 25.99 -2.27 33.27
C ILE A 714 27.02 -1.72 32.29
N VAL A 715 27.56 -2.61 31.45
CA VAL A 715 28.61 -2.32 30.48
C VAL A 715 28.23 -2.82 29.08
N VAL A 716 28.79 -2.17 28.06
CA VAL A 716 28.54 -2.59 26.67
C VAL A 716 29.29 -3.89 26.35
N SER A 717 28.73 -4.69 25.45
CA SER A 717 29.38 -5.84 24.81
C SER A 717 30.84 -5.57 24.44
N GLY A 718 31.71 -6.55 24.70
CA GLY A 718 33.16 -6.50 24.55
C GLY A 718 33.91 -6.03 25.81
N THR A 719 33.20 -5.53 26.83
CA THR A 719 33.83 -5.10 28.09
C THR A 719 34.30 -6.31 28.90
N LYS A 720 35.50 -6.21 29.47
CA LYS A 720 36.06 -7.23 30.36
C LYS A 720 35.40 -7.21 31.73
N ILE A 721 35.10 -8.39 32.27
CA ILE A 721 34.50 -8.59 33.58
C ILE A 721 35.56 -9.09 34.54
N ILE A 722 35.89 -8.28 35.55
CA ILE A 722 36.86 -8.67 36.57
C ILE A 722 36.19 -9.67 37.52
N ARG A 723 36.81 -10.83 37.73
CA ARG A 723 36.31 -11.81 38.71
C ARG A 723 36.17 -11.16 40.11
N PRO A 724 34.97 -11.21 40.72
CA PRO A 724 34.71 -10.53 41.98
C PRO A 724 35.28 -11.28 43.19
N TYR A 725 35.58 -10.52 44.25
CA TYR A 725 35.83 -11.03 45.59
C TYR A 725 34.55 -10.98 46.42
N GLY A 726 34.40 -11.92 47.35
CA GLY A 726 33.32 -11.87 48.34
C GLY A 726 33.43 -12.97 49.38
N GLN A 727 32.46 -12.97 50.29
CA GLN A 727 32.32 -14.01 51.30
C GLN A 727 31.44 -15.13 50.78
N TYR A 728 31.79 -16.36 51.11
CA TYR A 728 31.04 -17.55 50.71
C TYR A 728 31.07 -18.61 51.82
N ARG A 729 30.13 -19.55 51.79
CA ARG A 729 30.18 -20.72 52.68
C ARG A 729 31.20 -21.74 52.18
N ASP A 730 32.04 -22.22 53.09
CA ASP A 730 33.02 -23.27 52.85
C ASP A 730 32.87 -24.34 53.94
N GLY A 731 31.93 -25.26 53.73
CA GLY A 731 31.43 -26.14 54.79
C GLY A 731 30.80 -25.33 55.93
N ASP A 732 31.29 -25.55 57.15
CA ASP A 732 30.82 -24.84 58.36
C ASP A 732 31.53 -23.48 58.58
N LYS A 733 32.47 -23.09 57.71
CA LYS A 733 33.23 -21.84 57.82
C LYS A 733 32.77 -20.81 56.79
N ILE A 734 33.04 -19.54 57.09
CA ILE A 734 32.90 -18.44 56.13
C ILE A 734 34.27 -18.18 55.50
N GLY A 735 34.37 -18.41 54.20
CA GLY A 735 35.53 -18.08 53.39
C GLY A 735 35.44 -16.64 52.86
N PHE A 736 36.58 -16.11 52.41
CA PHE A 736 36.69 -14.84 51.70
C PHE A 736 37.73 -14.98 50.60
N GLY A 737 37.41 -14.54 49.38
CA GLY A 737 38.31 -14.67 48.24
C GLY A 737 37.62 -14.41 46.91
N PRO A 738 38.32 -14.62 45.78
CA PRO A 738 37.72 -14.56 44.46
C PRO A 738 36.70 -15.70 44.30
N THR A 739 35.59 -15.42 43.61
CA THR A 739 34.56 -16.44 43.36
C THR A 739 35.11 -17.67 42.64
N ARG A 740 34.72 -18.85 43.12
CA ARG A 740 35.05 -20.16 42.54
C ARG A 740 33.95 -20.65 41.59
N ALA A 741 32.80 -19.97 41.57
CA ALA A 741 31.61 -20.38 40.85
C ALA A 741 31.03 -19.23 40.02
N LEU A 742 31.85 -18.70 39.11
CA LEU A 742 31.45 -17.62 38.20
C LEU A 742 30.61 -18.17 37.04
N ASP A 743 29.48 -17.52 36.79
CA ASP A 743 28.42 -17.95 35.90
C ASP A 743 27.95 -16.79 35.02
N TYR A 744 27.26 -17.13 33.93
CA TYR A 744 26.53 -16.21 33.06
C TYR A 744 25.02 -16.45 33.19
N GLU A 745 24.23 -15.48 32.78
CA GLU A 745 22.78 -15.64 32.67
C GLU A 745 22.33 -15.18 31.28
N LEU A 746 21.67 -16.06 30.53
CA LEU A 746 21.09 -15.73 29.23
C LEU A 746 19.82 -14.92 29.41
N GLU A 747 19.85 -13.61 29.12
CA GLU A 747 18.69 -12.74 29.34
C GLU A 747 18.36 -11.81 28.17
N VAL A 748 17.14 -11.27 28.22
CA VAL A 748 16.70 -10.15 27.39
C VAL A 748 16.17 -9.07 28.31
N ALA A 749 16.37 -7.80 27.96
CA ALA A 749 15.84 -6.69 28.73
C ALA A 749 15.11 -5.69 27.84
N CYS A 750 14.05 -5.07 28.39
CA CYS A 750 13.45 -3.91 27.76
C CYS A 750 14.06 -2.62 28.31
N ILE A 751 14.16 -1.63 27.43
CA ILE A 751 14.60 -0.28 27.72
C ILE A 751 13.38 0.62 27.82
N ILE A 752 13.29 1.43 28.87
CA ILE A 752 12.21 2.42 29.01
C ILE A 752 12.52 3.66 28.16
N GLY A 753 11.58 4.05 27.30
CA GLY A 753 11.67 5.24 26.45
C GLY A 753 10.88 6.43 27.00
N LYS A 754 9.68 6.16 27.49
CA LYS A 754 8.75 7.17 28.01
C LYS A 754 8.67 7.05 29.54
N PRO A 755 9.05 8.09 30.29
CA PRO A 755 9.06 8.03 31.74
C PRO A 755 7.65 8.21 32.32
N THR A 756 7.50 7.93 33.62
CA THR A 756 6.31 8.27 34.42
C THR A 756 6.66 9.22 35.55
N ARG A 757 5.67 9.90 36.13
CA ARG A 757 5.86 10.64 37.38
C ARG A 757 5.73 9.73 38.58
N LEU A 758 6.41 10.08 39.67
CA LEU A 758 6.24 9.39 40.95
C LEU A 758 4.75 9.36 41.36
N GLY A 759 4.25 8.18 41.68
CA GLY A 759 2.84 7.92 42.00
C GLY A 759 1.97 7.52 40.80
N GLU A 760 2.43 7.72 39.57
CA GLU A 760 1.73 7.24 38.37
C GLU A 760 1.93 5.73 38.19
N ARG A 761 0.98 5.10 37.50
CA ARG A 761 0.96 3.66 37.23
C ARG A 761 0.78 3.47 35.73
N VAL A 762 1.42 2.46 35.17
CA VAL A 762 1.23 2.07 33.78
C VAL A 762 0.28 0.88 33.75
N SER A 763 -0.82 1.00 33.01
CA SER A 763 -1.68 -0.14 32.78
C SER A 763 -0.97 -1.12 31.85
N ILE A 764 -1.25 -2.44 31.98
CA ILE A 764 -0.66 -3.43 31.07
C ILE A 764 -0.97 -3.15 29.59
N SER A 765 -2.08 -2.45 29.31
CA SER A 765 -2.47 -2.08 27.94
C SER A 765 -1.57 -0.97 27.36
N ASP A 766 -1.07 -0.08 28.22
CA ASP A 766 -0.26 1.08 27.83
C ASP A 766 1.25 0.79 27.89
N ALA A 767 1.66 -0.39 28.38
CA ALA A 767 3.06 -0.74 28.61
C ALA A 767 3.94 -0.62 27.35
N ASP A 768 3.40 -0.93 26.17
CA ASP A 768 4.14 -0.84 24.90
C ASP A 768 4.58 0.61 24.61
N GLU A 769 3.79 1.62 25.01
CA GLU A 769 4.14 3.04 24.82
C GLU A 769 5.31 3.49 25.70
N HIS A 770 5.63 2.71 26.74
CA HIS A 770 6.72 3.00 27.67
C HIS A 770 8.01 2.29 27.29
N ILE A 771 7.91 1.20 26.51
CA ILE A 771 9.07 0.42 26.09
C ILE A 771 9.62 0.99 24.80
N PHE A 772 10.88 1.40 24.85
CA PHE A 772 11.60 1.85 23.68
C PHE A 772 12.00 0.68 22.77
N GLY A 773 12.51 -0.40 23.36
CA GLY A 773 12.98 -1.56 22.62
C GLY A 773 13.68 -2.57 23.53
N LEU A 774 14.24 -3.60 22.91
CA LEU A 774 14.83 -4.76 23.58
C LEU A 774 16.35 -4.87 23.30
N VAL A 775 17.08 -5.39 24.27
CA VAL A 775 18.51 -5.75 24.17
C VAL A 775 18.75 -7.15 24.73
N LEU A 776 19.81 -7.82 24.28
CA LEU A 776 20.34 -9.00 24.95
C LEU A 776 21.10 -8.57 26.20
N LEU A 777 21.02 -9.35 27.25
CA LEU A 777 21.67 -9.07 28.53
C LEU A 777 22.35 -10.33 29.08
N ASN A 778 23.51 -10.15 29.71
CA ASN A 778 24.19 -11.15 30.52
C ASN A 778 24.39 -10.62 31.93
N ASP A 779 23.70 -11.19 32.91
CA ASP A 779 23.85 -10.83 34.32
C ASP A 779 24.83 -11.77 35.03
N TRP A 780 26.09 -11.32 35.12
CA TRP A 780 27.18 -12.15 35.62
C TRP A 780 26.96 -12.50 37.09
N SER A 781 27.11 -13.78 37.40
CA SER A 781 26.69 -14.32 38.70
C SER A 781 27.83 -15.07 39.38
N ALA A 782 28.21 -14.62 40.57
CA ALA A 782 29.16 -15.34 41.43
C ALA A 782 28.39 -16.22 42.42
N ARG A 783 28.06 -17.46 42.00
CA ARG A 783 27.05 -18.31 42.66
C ARG A 783 27.36 -18.67 44.11
N ASP A 784 28.64 -18.78 44.46
CA ASP A 784 29.11 -19.08 45.82
C ASP A 784 28.94 -17.89 46.78
N ILE A 785 29.18 -16.67 46.30
CA ILE A 785 28.93 -15.42 47.03
C ILE A 785 27.43 -15.16 47.11
N GLN A 786 26.75 -15.23 45.97
CA GLN A 786 25.31 -15.03 45.81
C GLN A 786 24.53 -15.97 46.76
N GLY A 787 24.88 -17.25 46.80
CA GLY A 787 24.22 -18.24 47.65
C GLY A 787 24.37 -17.97 49.14
N PHE A 788 25.45 -17.30 49.58
CA PHE A 788 25.64 -16.94 50.99
C PHE A 788 24.77 -15.75 51.42
N GLU A 789 24.58 -14.75 50.57
CA GLU A 789 23.84 -13.52 50.87
C GLU A 789 22.34 -13.58 50.52
N MET A 790 21.92 -14.51 49.66
CA MET A 790 20.54 -14.62 49.14
C MET A 790 19.46 -14.62 50.23
N ASN A 791 19.70 -15.27 51.37
CA ASN A 791 18.71 -15.41 52.44
C ASN A 791 18.98 -14.41 53.59
N PRO A 792 18.01 -13.56 54.00
CA PRO A 792 16.64 -13.43 53.49
C PRO A 792 16.43 -12.27 52.50
N LEU A 793 17.46 -11.49 52.16
CA LEU A 793 17.29 -10.17 51.52
C LEU A 793 17.55 -10.13 50.01
N GLY A 794 18.04 -11.21 49.40
CA GLY A 794 18.42 -11.25 47.99
C GLY A 794 19.90 -10.93 47.73
N PRO A 795 20.33 -11.01 46.46
CA PRO A 795 21.74 -10.89 46.10
C PRO A 795 22.23 -9.44 46.08
N MET A 796 23.51 -9.24 46.39
CA MET A 796 24.22 -7.97 46.31
C MET A 796 25.58 -8.17 45.63
N ASN A 797 26.62 -8.58 46.38
CA ASN A 797 27.99 -8.64 45.84
C ASN A 797 28.17 -9.75 44.81
N GLY A 798 27.32 -10.78 44.84
CA GLY A 798 27.30 -11.85 43.87
C GLY A 798 26.72 -11.47 42.51
N LYS A 799 26.16 -10.26 42.35
CA LYS A 799 25.49 -9.76 41.13
C LYS A 799 25.95 -8.34 40.73
N SER A 800 26.28 -7.47 41.69
CA SER A 800 26.55 -6.04 41.42
C SER A 800 27.90 -5.73 40.76
N PHE A 801 28.68 -6.73 40.36
CA PHE A 801 30.05 -6.55 39.86
C PHE A 801 30.12 -6.38 38.33
N GLY A 802 29.09 -6.78 37.60
CA GLY A 802 29.04 -6.61 36.17
C GLY A 802 27.79 -7.19 35.52
N THR A 803 27.21 -6.43 34.61
CA THR A 803 26.12 -6.86 33.73
C THR A 803 26.47 -6.39 32.33
N THR A 804 26.37 -7.24 31.31
CA THR A 804 26.71 -6.86 29.92
C THR A 804 25.45 -6.76 29.07
N ILE A 805 25.33 -5.76 28.21
CA ILE A 805 24.23 -5.67 27.23
C ILE A 805 24.72 -5.60 25.78
N SER A 806 23.91 -6.08 24.85
CA SER A 806 24.14 -5.88 23.41
C SER A 806 24.07 -4.39 23.05
N PRO A 807 24.86 -3.93 22.06
CA PRO A 807 24.96 -2.50 21.75
C PRO A 807 23.81 -1.96 20.89
N TRP A 808 22.96 -2.84 20.34
CA TRP A 808 21.86 -2.48 19.44
C TRP A 808 20.52 -2.67 20.14
N VAL A 809 19.73 -1.60 20.22
CA VAL A 809 18.37 -1.62 20.78
C VAL A 809 17.39 -1.91 19.65
N ILE A 810 16.62 -2.99 19.81
CA ILE A 810 15.64 -3.43 18.82
C ILE A 810 14.26 -2.92 19.22
N THR A 811 13.70 -1.98 18.45
CA THR A 811 12.37 -1.41 18.71
C THR A 811 11.26 -2.47 18.70
N LEU A 812 10.15 -2.21 19.39
CA LEU A 812 8.99 -3.12 19.38
C LEU A 812 8.35 -3.20 17.99
N GLU A 813 8.38 -2.11 17.23
CA GLU A 813 7.92 -2.01 15.85
C GLU A 813 8.77 -2.89 14.92
N ALA A 814 10.09 -2.94 15.13
CA ALA A 814 10.96 -3.88 14.41
C ALA A 814 10.55 -5.34 14.66
N LEU A 815 10.02 -5.65 15.85
CA LEU A 815 9.65 -7.00 16.27
C LEU A 815 8.19 -7.36 16.01
N GLU A 816 7.33 -6.41 15.60
CA GLU A 816 5.90 -6.62 15.37
C GLU A 816 5.59 -7.84 14.47
N PRO A 817 6.31 -8.08 13.34
CA PRO A 817 6.06 -9.26 12.50
C PRO A 817 6.30 -10.59 13.20
N PHE A 818 7.03 -10.59 14.32
CA PHE A 818 7.42 -11.76 15.08
C PHE A 818 6.65 -11.90 16.41
N ALA A 819 5.60 -11.08 16.61
CA ALA A 819 4.74 -11.16 17.78
C ALA A 819 4.05 -12.53 17.86
N THR A 820 4.04 -13.12 19.05
CA THR A 820 3.47 -14.45 19.35
C THR A 820 2.76 -14.46 20.69
N GLN A 821 1.95 -15.50 20.91
CA GLN A 821 1.26 -15.72 22.16
C GLN A 821 2.23 -16.25 23.22
N PRO A 822 2.28 -15.68 24.43
CA PRO A 822 3.04 -16.25 25.55
C PRO A 822 2.38 -17.53 26.09
N PRO A 823 3.09 -18.34 26.89
CA PRO A 823 2.50 -19.45 27.60
C PRO A 823 1.37 -18.98 28.54
N PRO A 824 0.33 -19.80 28.77
CA PRO A 824 -0.75 -19.45 29.68
C PRO A 824 -0.23 -19.30 31.11
N LYS A 825 -0.86 -18.40 31.88
CA LYS A 825 -0.58 -18.24 33.31
C LYS A 825 -1.06 -19.48 34.08
N ASP A 826 -0.26 -19.98 35.02
CA ASP A 826 -0.56 -21.20 35.77
C ASP A 826 -1.63 -20.98 36.86
N ALA A 827 -1.81 -19.74 37.30
CA ALA A 827 -2.75 -19.34 38.33
C ALA A 827 -3.54 -18.09 37.92
N PRO A 828 -4.74 -17.86 38.48
CA PRO A 828 -5.48 -16.61 38.29
C PRO A 828 -4.65 -15.40 38.75
N VAL A 829 -4.42 -14.45 37.84
CA VAL A 829 -3.71 -13.20 38.13
C VAL A 829 -4.68 -12.07 38.46
N GLN A 830 -4.18 -11.03 39.12
CA GLN A 830 -4.96 -9.84 39.46
C GLN A 830 -5.30 -9.00 38.21
N PRO A 831 -6.36 -8.17 38.25
CA PRO A 831 -6.83 -7.44 37.07
C PRO A 831 -5.80 -6.57 36.34
N TYR A 832 -4.80 -6.03 37.04
CA TYR A 832 -3.76 -5.19 36.43
C TYR A 832 -2.74 -5.98 35.58
N LEU A 833 -2.68 -7.31 35.73
CA LEU A 833 -1.88 -8.23 34.93
C LEU A 833 -2.73 -9.03 33.93
N LEU A 834 -4.03 -8.72 33.80
CA LEU A 834 -4.89 -9.35 32.79
C LEU A 834 -4.68 -8.69 31.44
N ASP A 835 -3.75 -9.24 30.66
CA ASP A 835 -3.51 -8.80 29.31
C ASP A 835 -4.62 -9.28 28.35
N LYS A 836 -5.19 -8.34 27.58
CA LYS A 836 -6.18 -8.62 26.53
C LYS A 836 -5.53 -8.79 25.15
N LYS A 837 -4.23 -8.50 25.01
CA LYS A 837 -3.48 -8.65 23.77
C LYS A 837 -3.11 -10.12 23.58
N GLU A 838 -3.63 -10.73 22.50
CA GLU A 838 -3.41 -12.14 22.20
C GLU A 838 -1.93 -12.47 21.92
N LYS A 839 -1.22 -11.55 21.26
CA LYS A 839 0.21 -11.68 20.94
C LYS A 839 1.02 -10.61 21.70
N SER A 840 1.46 -10.96 22.91
CA SER A 840 2.20 -10.07 23.82
C SER A 840 3.64 -10.50 24.10
N SER A 841 4.12 -11.56 23.43
CA SER A 841 5.52 -11.98 23.42
C SER A 841 6.07 -11.95 21.99
N TYR A 842 7.35 -12.31 21.81
CA TYR A 842 8.03 -12.30 20.52
C TYR A 842 8.77 -13.63 20.29
N SER A 843 8.74 -14.13 19.06
CA SER A 843 9.49 -15.31 18.63
C SER A 843 10.95 -14.92 18.36
N ILE A 844 11.77 -14.94 19.40
CA ILE A 844 13.19 -14.60 19.35
C ILE A 844 14.00 -15.84 19.75
N ALA A 845 14.75 -16.38 18.79
CA ALA A 845 15.67 -17.47 19.03
C ALA A 845 16.94 -16.92 19.68
N LEU A 846 17.35 -17.55 20.79
CA LEU A 846 18.47 -17.16 21.61
C LEU A 846 19.49 -18.29 21.68
N GLN A 847 20.76 -17.93 21.76
CA GLN A 847 21.86 -18.89 21.93
C GLN A 847 22.93 -18.31 22.85
N ALA A 848 23.46 -19.13 23.75
CA ALA A 848 24.63 -18.81 24.56
C ALA A 848 25.80 -19.76 24.26
N GLU A 849 27.00 -19.20 24.16
CA GLU A 849 28.25 -19.92 23.88
C GLU A 849 29.32 -19.51 24.89
N VAL A 850 30.11 -20.49 25.33
CA VAL A 850 31.36 -20.25 26.07
C VAL A 850 32.52 -20.25 25.09
N LEU A 851 33.32 -19.19 25.13
CA LEU A 851 34.51 -18.96 24.31
C LEU A 851 35.76 -19.28 25.12
N ALA A 852 36.49 -20.33 24.74
CA ALA A 852 37.71 -20.73 25.43
C ALA A 852 38.73 -21.28 24.43
N ASP A 853 40.01 -20.96 24.62
CA ASP A 853 41.12 -21.42 23.77
C ASP A 853 40.89 -21.17 22.25
N GLY A 854 40.19 -20.08 21.91
CA GLY A 854 39.84 -19.72 20.52
C GLY A 854 38.71 -20.55 19.89
N GLN A 855 38.00 -21.39 20.67
CA GLN A 855 36.84 -22.16 20.22
C GLN A 855 35.56 -21.72 20.95
N ALA A 856 34.42 -21.88 20.28
CA ALA A 856 33.10 -21.66 20.86
C ALA A 856 32.43 -22.99 21.19
N THR A 857 31.87 -23.12 22.39
CA THR A 857 31.03 -24.24 22.80
C THR A 857 29.62 -23.73 23.09
N THR A 858 28.63 -24.16 22.29
CA THR A 858 27.23 -23.85 22.57
C THR A 858 26.79 -24.56 23.85
N VAL A 859 26.29 -23.77 24.81
CA VAL A 859 25.87 -24.26 26.14
C VAL A 859 24.37 -24.07 26.36
N CYS A 860 23.71 -23.23 25.57
CA CYS A 860 22.27 -23.02 25.65
C CYS A 860 21.67 -22.65 24.29
N LYS A 861 20.50 -23.21 23.97
CA LYS A 861 19.57 -22.71 22.95
C LYS A 861 18.22 -22.44 23.62
N ALA A 862 17.68 -21.25 23.43
CA ALA A 862 16.43 -20.85 24.05
C ALA A 862 15.51 -20.07 23.12
N GLN A 863 14.27 -19.86 23.55
CA GLN A 863 13.31 -18.97 22.89
C GLN A 863 12.71 -18.01 23.91
N LEU A 864 12.64 -16.73 23.55
CA LEU A 864 11.95 -15.73 24.39
C LEU A 864 10.45 -16.02 24.54
N SER A 865 9.84 -16.73 23.59
CA SER A 865 8.43 -17.11 23.66
C SER A 865 8.12 -18.11 24.77
N TRP A 866 9.13 -18.68 25.44
CA TRP A 866 8.95 -19.56 26.60
C TRP A 866 8.72 -18.81 27.91
N MET A 867 8.93 -17.49 27.90
CA MET A 867 8.84 -16.66 29.10
C MET A 867 7.42 -16.61 29.65
N HIS A 868 7.28 -16.92 30.93
CA HIS A 868 5.99 -16.93 31.62
C HIS A 868 5.44 -15.51 31.81
N TRP A 869 6.30 -14.56 32.15
CA TRP A 869 5.98 -13.14 32.28
C TRP A 869 6.57 -12.34 31.11
N THR A 870 5.75 -11.46 30.52
CA THR A 870 6.09 -10.63 29.36
C THR A 870 6.61 -9.25 29.79
N PHE A 871 7.23 -8.49 28.88
CA PHE A 871 7.67 -7.12 29.19
C PHE A 871 6.52 -6.19 29.62
N ARG A 872 5.30 -6.46 29.15
CA ARG A 872 4.10 -5.69 29.56
C ARG A 872 3.74 -5.96 31.01
N ASP A 873 3.88 -7.23 31.43
CA ASP A 873 3.72 -7.61 32.84
C ASP A 873 4.76 -6.90 33.72
N LEU A 874 6.01 -6.78 33.24
CA LEU A 874 7.12 -6.19 33.98
C LEU A 874 6.90 -4.69 34.23
N VAL A 875 6.52 -3.94 33.20
CA VAL A 875 6.24 -2.50 33.31
C VAL A 875 5.05 -2.23 34.23
N ALA A 876 3.97 -3.01 34.08
CA ALA A 876 2.80 -2.90 34.95
C ALA A 876 3.14 -3.22 36.40
N GLN A 877 3.93 -4.29 36.63
CA GLN A 877 4.38 -4.70 37.96
C GLN A 877 5.32 -3.69 38.60
N GLN A 878 6.29 -3.16 37.85
CA GLN A 878 7.26 -2.17 38.34
C GLN A 878 6.56 -0.92 38.87
N THR A 879 5.48 -0.48 38.20
CA THR A 879 4.82 0.80 38.49
C THR A 879 3.59 0.68 39.40
N ILE A 880 3.11 -0.52 39.72
CA ILE A 880 1.81 -0.72 40.40
C ILE A 880 1.71 -0.04 41.77
N ASN A 881 2.83 0.07 42.50
CA ASN A 881 2.90 0.72 43.81
C ASN A 881 3.10 2.25 43.72
N GLY A 882 3.20 2.80 42.50
CA GLY A 882 3.52 4.21 42.25
C GLY A 882 5.01 4.50 42.08
N CYS A 883 5.87 3.48 41.95
CA CYS A 883 7.26 3.67 41.53
C CYS A 883 7.29 4.24 40.10
N ASN A 884 8.05 5.32 39.88
CA ASN A 884 8.26 5.82 38.54
C ASN A 884 9.25 4.93 37.77
N ILE A 885 9.18 5.02 36.45
CA ILE A 885 10.20 4.53 35.53
C ILE A 885 10.76 5.74 34.79
N ASP A 886 12.07 5.81 34.62
CA ASP A 886 12.76 6.88 33.93
C ASP A 886 13.24 6.44 32.54
N THR A 887 13.39 7.38 31.61
CA THR A 887 13.99 7.07 30.30
C THR A 887 15.39 6.53 30.51
N GLY A 888 15.63 5.34 29.97
CA GLY A 888 16.89 4.62 30.10
C GLY A 888 16.90 3.53 31.16
N ASP A 889 15.85 3.38 31.95
CA ASP A 889 15.73 2.25 32.87
C ASP A 889 15.70 0.92 32.12
N VAL A 890 16.32 -0.09 32.73
CA VAL A 890 16.42 -1.45 32.20
C VAL A 890 15.57 -2.39 33.06
N LEU A 891 14.63 -3.10 32.43
CA LEU A 891 13.87 -4.17 33.08
C LEU A 891 14.22 -5.50 32.39
N ALA A 892 14.98 -6.35 33.08
CA ALA A 892 15.44 -7.62 32.54
C ALA A 892 14.47 -8.77 32.84
N THR A 893 14.48 -9.79 31.99
CA THR A 893 13.61 -10.95 32.13
C THR A 893 14.03 -11.92 33.23
N GLY A 894 15.26 -11.83 33.71
CA GLY A 894 15.93 -12.97 34.31
C GLY A 894 16.32 -14.01 33.27
N THR A 895 17.00 -15.04 33.75
CA THR A 895 17.52 -16.13 32.91
C THR A 895 16.40 -16.81 32.10
N VAL A 896 16.61 -16.90 30.79
CA VAL A 896 15.75 -17.59 29.84
C VAL A 896 16.20 -19.04 29.71
N SER A 897 15.43 -19.95 30.33
CA SER A 897 15.67 -21.40 30.28
C SER A 897 14.47 -22.17 29.74
N GLY A 898 14.75 -23.33 29.16
CA GLY A 898 13.78 -24.37 28.79
C GLY A 898 13.91 -25.62 29.66
N GLY A 899 13.23 -26.69 29.25
CA GLY A 899 13.15 -27.96 29.99
C GLY A 899 14.11 -29.05 29.49
N GLY A 900 14.73 -28.84 28.32
CA GLY A 900 15.70 -29.73 27.71
C GLY A 900 17.13 -29.57 28.25
N ASP A 901 17.96 -30.58 28.05
CA ASP A 901 19.33 -30.61 28.57
C ASP A 901 20.24 -29.52 27.99
N ASP A 902 19.99 -29.07 26.75
CA ASP A 902 20.69 -27.98 26.06
C ASP A 902 19.94 -26.63 26.11
N GLU A 903 18.94 -26.51 26.97
CA GLU A 903 18.08 -25.33 27.12
C GLU A 903 18.32 -24.57 28.44
N HIS A 904 19.37 -24.92 29.19
CA HIS A 904 19.71 -24.29 30.47
C HIS A 904 20.37 -22.92 30.26
N GLY A 905 19.69 -21.85 30.68
CA GLY A 905 20.14 -20.46 30.47
C GLY A 905 21.34 -20.02 31.30
N CYS A 906 21.82 -20.84 32.25
CA CYS A 906 23.01 -20.58 33.05
C CYS A 906 23.74 -21.87 33.47
N LEU A 907 25.00 -21.75 33.91
CA LEU A 907 25.80 -22.90 34.37
C LEU A 907 25.30 -23.48 35.69
N LEU A 908 24.64 -22.68 36.54
CA LEU A 908 24.01 -23.17 37.78
C LEU A 908 23.06 -24.33 37.49
N GLU A 909 22.19 -24.17 36.49
CA GLU A 909 21.23 -25.18 36.06
C GLU A 909 21.95 -26.38 35.43
N MET A 910 22.80 -26.11 34.42
CA MET A 910 23.49 -27.16 33.66
C MET A 910 24.38 -28.04 34.55
N THR A 911 25.02 -27.46 35.58
CA THR A 911 25.92 -28.18 36.50
C THR A 911 25.23 -28.71 37.75
N LYS A 912 23.92 -28.50 37.89
CA LYS A 912 23.15 -28.83 39.10
C LYS A 912 23.80 -28.27 40.38
N GLY A 913 24.22 -27.00 40.33
CA GLY A 913 24.92 -26.34 41.43
C GLY A 913 26.36 -26.81 41.60
N GLY A 914 27.05 -27.07 40.49
CA GLY A 914 28.44 -27.53 40.49
C GLY A 914 28.65 -29.01 40.83
N LYS A 915 27.58 -29.80 40.94
CA LYS A 915 27.62 -31.23 41.28
C LYS A 915 27.98 -32.11 40.08
N VAL A 916 27.68 -31.65 38.86
CA VAL A 916 28.03 -32.33 37.61
C VAL A 916 28.85 -31.39 36.72
N GLY A 917 29.84 -31.96 36.02
CA GLY A 917 30.66 -31.23 35.06
C GLY A 917 30.06 -31.25 33.65
N TRP A 918 30.57 -30.39 32.79
CA TRP A 918 30.28 -30.34 31.36
C TRP A 918 31.60 -30.24 30.57
N LYS A 919 31.55 -30.40 29.26
CA LYS A 919 32.74 -30.41 28.40
C LYS A 919 32.70 -29.28 27.37
N LEU A 920 33.84 -28.63 27.19
CA LEU A 920 34.10 -27.78 26.02
C LEU A 920 34.18 -28.62 24.75
N SER A 921 34.06 -27.96 23.59
CA SER A 921 34.25 -28.54 22.26
C SER A 921 35.61 -29.25 22.09
N ASN A 922 36.64 -28.79 22.79
CA ASN A 922 37.97 -29.38 22.81
C ASN A 922 38.12 -30.57 23.80
N GLY A 923 37.03 -30.97 24.47
CA GLY A 923 36.96 -32.11 25.39
C GLY A 923 37.36 -31.82 26.84
N GLN A 924 37.84 -30.60 27.16
CA GLN A 924 38.23 -30.23 28.52
C GLN A 924 37.02 -30.14 29.46
N ASP A 925 37.16 -30.67 30.67
CA ASP A 925 36.13 -30.59 31.70
C ASP A 925 36.01 -29.17 32.28
N ARG A 926 34.75 -28.80 32.55
CA ARG A 926 34.33 -27.53 33.12
C ARG A 926 33.24 -27.74 34.16
N THR A 927 33.10 -26.74 35.01
CA THR A 927 31.97 -26.60 35.94
C THR A 927 31.48 -25.16 35.84
N TYR A 928 32.30 -24.22 36.28
CA TYR A 928 32.06 -22.77 36.15
C TYR A 928 33.12 -22.11 35.26
N LEU A 929 32.93 -20.83 34.94
CA LEU A 929 33.82 -20.05 34.09
C LEU A 929 35.18 -19.81 34.75
N ARG A 930 36.25 -20.00 33.97
CA ARG A 930 37.63 -19.74 34.34
C ARG A 930 38.10 -18.37 33.84
N ASP A 931 39.22 -17.91 34.37
CA ASP A 931 39.87 -16.69 33.87
C ASP A 931 40.30 -16.90 32.41
N GLY A 932 40.03 -15.91 31.57
CA GLY A 932 40.23 -15.97 30.12
C GLY A 932 39.03 -16.51 29.34
N ASP A 933 38.07 -17.17 29.99
CA ASP A 933 36.84 -17.61 29.31
C ASP A 933 35.99 -16.38 28.92
N GLY A 934 35.37 -16.45 27.74
CA GLY A 934 34.36 -15.50 27.29
C GLY A 934 32.98 -16.12 27.22
N VAL A 935 31.94 -15.30 27.22
CA VAL A 935 30.56 -15.71 26.96
C VAL A 935 30.00 -14.85 25.85
N ARG A 936 29.41 -15.48 24.83
CA ARG A 936 28.66 -14.82 23.76
C ARG A 936 27.20 -15.23 23.85
N ILE A 937 26.32 -14.23 23.88
CA ILE A 937 24.88 -14.38 23.70
C ILE A 937 24.51 -13.76 22.34
N SER A 938 23.69 -14.47 21.57
CA SER A 938 23.15 -14.01 20.30
C SER A 938 21.63 -14.22 20.23
N GLY A 939 20.94 -13.38 19.46
CA GLY A 939 19.49 -13.40 19.33
C GLY A 939 19.00 -12.96 17.96
N TYR A 940 18.01 -13.66 17.43
CA TYR A 940 17.45 -13.43 16.10
C TYR A 940 15.92 -13.59 16.10
N ALA A 941 15.23 -12.64 15.47
CA ALA A 941 13.81 -12.74 15.15
C ALA A 941 13.63 -12.94 13.64
N GLY A 942 13.23 -14.15 13.26
CA GLY A 942 13.17 -14.58 11.86
C GLY A 942 14.53 -14.45 11.15
N GLY A 943 14.51 -14.14 9.85
CA GLY A 943 15.72 -13.91 9.04
C GLY A 943 16.08 -12.44 8.85
N GLY A 944 15.34 -11.50 9.46
CA GLY A 944 15.41 -10.06 9.16
C GLY A 944 15.88 -9.15 10.30
N VAL A 945 15.81 -9.59 11.57
CA VAL A 945 16.18 -8.77 12.74
C VAL A 945 17.17 -9.55 13.61
N GLY A 946 18.39 -9.02 13.77
CA GLY A 946 19.40 -9.55 14.69
C GLY A 946 19.73 -8.55 15.79
N PHE A 947 19.99 -9.05 17.00
CA PHE A 947 20.32 -8.22 18.17
C PHE A 947 21.81 -7.84 18.26
N GLY A 948 22.62 -8.33 17.31
CA GLY A 948 24.07 -8.38 17.46
C GLY A 948 24.48 -9.35 18.56
N GLU A 949 25.71 -9.19 19.06
CA GLU A 949 26.27 -10.07 20.09
C GLU A 949 26.39 -9.33 21.42
N CYS A 950 25.96 -9.97 22.51
CA CYS A 950 26.31 -9.58 23.88
C CYS A 950 27.46 -10.47 24.34
N VAL A 951 28.67 -9.91 24.40
CA VAL A 951 29.91 -10.64 24.67
C VAL A 951 30.63 -10.04 25.87
N GLY A 952 31.17 -10.86 26.76
CA GLY A 952 32.11 -10.42 27.79
C GLY A 952 33.15 -11.48 28.11
N PHE A 953 34.32 -11.05 28.60
CA PHE A 953 35.45 -11.91 28.91
C PHE A 953 35.85 -11.77 30.37
N VAL A 954 36.10 -12.90 31.03
CA VAL A 954 36.47 -12.97 32.43
C VAL A 954 37.97 -12.68 32.58
N ASP A 955 38.31 -11.59 33.27
CA ASP A 955 39.67 -11.28 33.70
C ASP A 955 39.89 -11.76 35.14
N ALA A 956 41.14 -12.11 35.45
CA ALA A 956 41.54 -12.53 36.79
C ALA A 956 41.19 -11.46 37.84
N ALA A 957 40.87 -11.93 39.05
CA ALA A 957 40.57 -11.04 40.16
C ALA A 957 41.78 -10.16 40.48
N ARG A 958 41.56 -8.87 40.76
CA ARG A 958 42.65 -7.97 41.17
C ARG A 958 43.19 -8.39 42.55
N PRO A 959 44.50 -8.31 42.81
CA PRO A 959 45.04 -8.57 44.14
C PRO A 959 44.33 -7.71 45.18
N PHE A 960 43.91 -8.34 46.29
CA PHE A 960 43.25 -7.67 47.41
C PHE A 960 44.26 -6.90 48.27
#